data_AF-A0A261EQI4-F1
#
_entry.id   AF-A0A261EQI4-F1
#
_cell.length_a   1.000
_cell.length_b   1.000
_cell.length_c   1.000
_cell.angle_alpha   90.00
_cell.angle_beta   90.00
_cell.angle_gamma   90.00
#
_symmetry.space_group_name_H-M   'P 1'
#
loop_
_entity.id
_entity.type
_entity.pdbx_description
1 polymer ?
#
loop_
_entity_poly.entity_id
_entity_poly.type
_entity_poly.pdbx_seq_one_letter_code
_entity_poly.pdbx_strand_id
1 'polypeptide(L)'
;MRNSRLSCALCAILSILMMLPVPMAFAATETSPATTDESSGTTIHYYDSAGWSEPFAYVYGDDVHSASWPGVRMADEGEGWYSVTVDATHGLRVMFSDGGKSQHPGTNQPGYLVDGETWFVGSEQYDSMPQGLTVHFYDYANWGTVRMYYYSDAARGPTWPGDAMHAEGDGWYAATIFGMQSARVLFNDGGSRQIPAAGEEGTLVTSESWYRNGAWTTTKPDGVLVLFHKPSDWNAPRIYYYASDTDTGPAWPGSAMKQVSNEWYSYVITKYSTARVLFTDTTQQSPARGAPGYEASGVCSWDSGTWSCGEPTNDGDDNDIPDVLDAVFGGDLDTDGDGLTDGFEAMRTGTSLSDVDSDANGVPDDAEDPDNDGLVNSKERDLGTDPLAADTDGDGFDDGEEAIRTGTNPLRADTDGDGVDDRREIRWGTDPFTPQHAFDVTVPADDAEQDEVNVSVSVNLPADQAATVKVRAYNNPTYFPEDMPGLIGNAYEFTIDGQVGSATLRFRFDEVLLSDPTFDPVICWLDETNQRLEELNTVVTGNEATATVSHFSKYVLINRTVFRDSLTWEDMWSTEQYTAVQVVFVIDDSGSMSGNDPGKKRLSVARDLIGRFPDGARAGIVRFADNQTDLTGGLQDAGTAISALSDLNFHNLGGTNMYKGLQKALDMFEGEDDTTLRTIIVLSDGETYDANLHDTVVAAANKRKVKINTVGLGGGGPGGSFEQRMKMLASQTGGESYHSQDADALNGIYENIGKLIDIETDSDGDGIADWYEDHLALFNGTSLTLDKNNPDTDGDGIVDGDEIAQLEYAYNANRTKVTVTGRLISNPALDDSDGDGIADSDESDFTTDALNPDTDNDGLDDGDEIRRNFDPTKSNLDGDSFPDGAEVAEGFSPYVYDKNWIEQFTCFAVGALGGDFITDDNDPVTFAGQVIGGVVPFSDIRDVIANTIHHDYHFAALSAVGIVPVVGDVSKSVAKAGKFILRNIDDPAKASRLLGILEKRCPSLVEKLAGSDEFVEAAAEFNERGYTKLTKNEKRHLVEAFKQAGLGDNFISSTRDLPIKETATIGGNVWDEKGLKRGSIIDEYLNGHSTGRGLGRTFPVADRLEDRKLVSTKSLDLDANSYQDPNTLRRKLEKYIADLEGFEDNYLKKVDDNGNRYRPIHGGNDNLTTADYDFKVLEVVFPDTPITNKVAETLRVLHDTHAGLSVHDVQVVFKIAK
;
A
#
# COMPACT_ATOMS: atom_id res chain seq x y z
N MET A 1 17.27 1.29 -0.16
CA MET A 1 18.73 1.34 -0.41
C MET A 1 19.40 2.49 0.37
N ARG A 2 20.30 2.27 1.34
CA ARG A 2 21.17 3.33 1.91
C ARG A 2 22.53 2.78 2.34
N ASN A 3 23.59 3.47 1.90
CA ASN A 3 25.03 3.27 2.13
C ASN A 3 25.81 2.34 1.16
N SER A 4 25.92 2.76 -0.10
CA SER A 4 27.09 2.46 -0.94
C SER A 4 27.42 3.68 -1.83
N ARG A 5 28.70 3.83 -2.22
CA ARG A 5 29.19 4.91 -3.10
C ARG A 5 28.69 4.82 -4.56
N LEU A 6 27.66 4.01 -4.83
CA LEU A 6 26.96 3.95 -6.12
C LEU A 6 25.74 4.88 -6.22
N SER A 7 25.29 5.48 -5.11
CA SER A 7 24.07 6.30 -5.05
C SER A 7 24.08 7.57 -5.92
N CYS A 8 25.24 8.05 -6.40
CA CYS A 8 25.34 9.30 -7.16
C CYS A 8 25.27 9.13 -8.69
N ALA A 9 25.40 7.91 -9.22
CA ALA A 9 25.31 7.68 -10.67
C ALA A 9 23.89 7.32 -11.13
N LEU A 10 23.05 6.77 -10.23
CA LEU A 10 21.68 6.36 -10.54
C LEU A 10 20.68 7.53 -10.51
N CYS A 11 20.83 8.50 -9.58
CA CYS A 11 19.97 9.70 -9.57
C CYS A 11 20.16 10.58 -10.82
N ALA A 12 21.30 10.49 -11.51
CA ALA A 12 21.57 11.25 -12.73
C ALA A 12 20.79 10.74 -13.95
N ILE A 13 20.21 9.53 -13.89
CA ILE A 13 19.45 8.92 -14.97
C ILE A 13 17.93 9.05 -14.72
N LEU A 14 17.47 8.95 -13.46
CA LEU A 14 16.04 9.08 -13.13
C LEU A 14 15.48 10.51 -13.30
N SER A 15 16.30 11.56 -13.17
CA SER A 15 15.84 12.95 -13.32
C SER A 15 15.58 13.38 -14.77
N ILE A 16 15.66 12.48 -15.75
CA ILE A 16 15.41 12.75 -17.17
C ILE A 16 13.94 12.43 -17.56
N LEU A 17 13.11 11.84 -16.68
CA LEU A 17 11.84 11.23 -17.11
C LEU A 17 10.56 11.63 -16.36
N MET A 18 10.56 12.67 -15.53
CA MET A 18 9.31 13.21 -14.95
C MET A 18 9.15 14.70 -15.26
N MET A 19 8.63 14.97 -16.45
CA MET A 19 7.95 16.22 -16.80
C MET A 19 6.56 15.84 -17.28
N LEU A 20 5.51 16.33 -16.62
CA LEU A 20 4.43 17.15 -17.21
C LEU A 20 3.27 17.36 -16.18
N PRO A 21 2.42 18.40 -16.36
CA PRO A 21 1.73 19.10 -15.28
C PRO A 21 0.18 19.01 -15.35
N VAL A 22 -0.52 19.30 -14.25
CA VAL A 22 -1.92 19.78 -14.29
C VAL A 22 -2.13 20.97 -13.33
N PRO A 23 -2.82 22.05 -13.77
CA PRO A 23 -3.14 23.22 -12.95
C PRO A 23 -4.59 23.18 -12.43
N MET A 24 -4.87 23.81 -11.27
CA MET A 24 -6.12 24.57 -11.12
C MET A 24 -6.11 25.60 -9.98
N ALA A 25 -6.82 26.70 -10.22
CA ALA A 25 -7.43 27.61 -9.23
C ALA A 25 -8.70 28.18 -9.92
N PHE A 26 -9.87 28.46 -9.32
CA PHE A 26 -10.20 29.05 -8.02
C PHE A 26 -11.69 28.83 -7.64
N ALA A 27 -11.91 28.65 -6.33
CA ALA A 27 -12.97 29.18 -5.41
C ALA A 27 -14.48 29.09 -5.70
N ALA A 28 -15.21 28.58 -4.69
CA ALA A 28 -16.48 29.16 -4.22
C ALA A 28 -16.70 28.96 -2.71
N THR A 29 -17.41 29.90 -2.10
CA THR A 29 -17.61 30.18 -0.66
C THR A 29 -18.75 29.41 0.02
N GLU A 30 -18.51 29.05 1.30
CA GLU A 30 -19.39 29.10 2.50
C GLU A 30 -20.67 28.23 2.64
N THR A 31 -20.65 27.25 3.57
CA THR A 31 -21.33 27.21 4.92
C THR A 31 -21.93 25.82 5.37
N SER A 32 -21.26 25.19 6.37
CA SER A 32 -21.65 24.34 7.55
C SER A 32 -23.07 23.67 7.68
N PRO A 33 -23.29 22.61 8.53
CA PRO A 33 -22.42 21.96 9.55
C PRO A 33 -22.46 20.40 9.71
N ALA A 34 -21.31 19.84 10.11
CA ALA A 34 -21.00 18.82 11.14
C ALA A 34 -21.74 17.46 11.26
N THR A 35 -20.96 16.37 11.10
CA THR A 35 -20.91 15.17 11.97
C THR A 35 -19.49 14.55 11.93
N THR A 36 -18.93 14.21 13.10
CA THR A 36 -17.67 13.46 13.37
C THR A 36 -17.84 11.97 13.00
N ASP A 37 -16.88 11.20 12.47
CA ASP A 37 -15.53 10.91 12.97
C ASP A 37 -14.71 10.13 11.90
N GLU A 38 -13.53 10.63 11.53
CA GLU A 38 -12.33 9.88 11.10
C GLU A 38 -11.14 10.79 11.45
N SER A 39 -10.04 10.25 11.97
CA SER A 39 -8.95 11.04 12.54
C SER A 39 -8.19 11.83 11.48
N SER A 40 -8.69 13.03 11.18
CA SER A 40 -8.09 14.02 10.28
C SER A 40 -7.00 14.82 11.02
N GLY A 41 -5.74 14.43 10.83
CA GLY A 41 -4.61 15.26 11.23
C GLY A 41 -4.53 16.54 10.39
N THR A 42 -4.15 17.68 10.99
CA THR A 42 -3.82 18.90 10.25
C THR A 42 -2.37 18.82 9.76
N THR A 43 -2.15 18.88 8.44
CA THR A 43 -0.81 18.92 7.84
C THR A 43 -0.39 20.35 7.52
N ILE A 44 0.81 20.73 7.90
CA ILE A 44 1.35 22.08 7.72
C ILE A 44 2.63 22.00 6.88
N HIS A 45 2.60 22.59 5.68
CA HIS A 45 3.73 22.67 4.76
C HIS A 45 4.42 24.03 4.86
N TYR A 46 5.75 24.07 4.82
CA TYR A 46 6.58 25.26 4.93
C TYR A 46 7.72 25.25 3.92
N TYR A 47 7.76 26.26 3.06
CA TYR A 47 8.86 26.53 2.16
C TYR A 47 9.92 27.39 2.84
N ASP A 48 11.11 26.83 2.98
CA ASP A 48 12.24 27.51 3.62
C ASP A 48 13.03 28.36 2.62
N SER A 49 12.59 29.60 2.42
CA SER A 49 13.33 30.60 1.63
C SER A 49 14.58 31.15 2.34
N ALA A 50 14.78 30.84 3.62
CA ALA A 50 15.88 31.35 4.42
C ALA A 50 17.11 30.43 4.43
N GLY A 51 17.00 29.20 3.92
CA GLY A 51 18.09 28.23 3.79
C GLY A 51 18.52 27.62 5.13
N TRP A 52 17.57 27.38 6.03
CA TRP A 52 17.73 26.60 7.24
C TRP A 52 18.02 25.13 6.87
N SER A 53 19.06 24.56 7.48
CA SER A 53 19.43 23.18 7.19
C SER A 53 18.40 22.15 7.68
N GLU A 54 17.60 22.50 8.70
CA GLU A 54 16.53 21.67 9.30
C GLU A 54 15.49 22.56 10.02
N PRO A 55 14.30 22.84 9.43
CA PRO A 55 13.26 23.63 10.08
C PRO A 55 12.45 22.82 11.12
N PHE A 56 11.95 23.53 12.13
CA PHE A 56 11.08 23.03 13.20
C PHE A 56 9.76 23.81 13.22
N ALA A 57 8.67 23.11 13.51
CA ALA A 57 7.34 23.69 13.72
C ALA A 57 6.93 23.55 15.19
N TYR A 58 6.78 24.68 15.87
CA TYR A 58 6.20 24.76 17.20
C TYR A 58 4.69 25.00 17.07
N VAL A 59 3.91 23.94 17.26
CA VAL A 59 2.45 23.95 17.15
C VAL A 59 1.80 23.98 18.53
N TYR A 60 0.81 24.85 18.73
CA TYR A 60 0.03 24.96 19.96
C TYR A 60 -1.42 25.39 19.69
N GLY A 61 -2.37 24.85 20.46
CA GLY A 61 -3.80 25.13 20.45
C GLY A 61 -4.42 24.76 21.80
N ASP A 62 -5.76 24.69 21.87
CA ASP A 62 -6.46 24.42 23.13
C ASP A 62 -6.21 22.98 23.65
N ASP A 63 -6.04 22.01 22.74
CA ASP A 63 -5.83 20.57 23.07
C ASP A 63 -4.49 19.98 22.57
N VAL A 64 -3.73 20.71 21.75
CA VAL A 64 -2.42 20.27 21.21
C VAL A 64 -1.34 21.24 21.62
N HIS A 65 -0.21 20.74 22.13
CA HIS A 65 0.92 21.59 22.47
C HIS A 65 2.23 20.84 22.27
N SER A 66 3.11 21.40 21.44
CA SER A 66 4.47 20.87 21.26
C SER A 66 5.20 20.82 22.60
N ALA A 67 5.85 19.69 22.91
CA ALA A 67 6.38 19.41 24.25
C ALA A 67 7.42 20.44 24.76
N SER A 68 8.16 21.10 23.85
CA SER A 68 9.08 22.19 24.17
C SER A 68 9.53 22.98 22.93
N TRP A 69 9.84 24.27 23.08
CA TRP A 69 10.56 25.06 22.07
C TRP A 69 11.92 24.40 21.73
N PRO A 70 12.30 24.24 20.44
CA PRO A 70 11.84 24.95 19.24
C PRO A 70 10.69 24.30 18.44
N GLY A 71 10.04 23.25 18.96
CA GLY A 71 8.96 22.54 18.25
C GLY A 71 9.37 21.17 17.72
N VAL A 72 8.50 20.56 16.92
CA VAL A 72 8.72 19.27 16.25
C VAL A 72 9.52 19.51 14.97
N ARG A 73 10.47 18.61 14.67
CA ARG A 73 11.25 18.70 13.43
C ARG A 73 10.35 18.38 12.25
N MET A 74 10.37 19.22 11.22
CA MET A 74 9.58 18.99 10.01
C MET A 74 10.27 17.93 9.12
N ALA A 75 9.47 17.14 8.43
CA ALA A 75 9.91 16.19 7.40
C ALA A 75 10.33 16.95 6.14
N ASP A 76 11.37 16.48 5.44
CA ASP A 76 11.84 17.09 4.19
C ASP A 76 11.07 16.48 3.02
N GLU A 77 10.39 17.32 2.26
CA GLU A 77 9.58 16.92 1.10
C GLU A 77 10.33 17.10 -0.23
N GLY A 78 11.56 17.65 -0.19
CA GLY A 78 12.31 18.04 -1.38
C GLY A 78 12.02 19.47 -1.83
N GLU A 79 12.87 19.98 -2.73
CA GLU A 79 12.76 21.32 -3.35
C GLU A 79 12.62 22.51 -2.38
N GLY A 80 13.01 22.34 -1.11
CA GLY A 80 12.93 23.38 -0.08
C GLY A 80 11.62 23.39 0.72
N TRP A 81 10.71 22.43 0.48
CA TRP A 81 9.48 22.21 1.23
C TRP A 81 9.69 21.24 2.39
N TYR A 82 8.97 21.51 3.49
CA TYR A 82 8.98 20.70 4.68
C TYR A 82 7.58 20.60 5.28
N SER A 83 7.22 19.49 5.92
CA SER A 83 5.89 19.32 6.51
C SER A 83 5.89 18.75 7.94
N VAL A 84 4.77 18.96 8.63
CA VAL A 84 4.44 18.29 9.89
C VAL A 84 2.93 18.05 9.96
N THR A 85 2.54 16.86 10.42
CA THR A 85 1.13 16.51 10.67
C THR A 85 0.89 16.44 12.17
N VAL A 86 -0.24 16.98 12.63
CA VAL A 86 -0.63 17.02 14.04
C VAL A 86 -2.10 16.60 14.22
N ASP A 87 -2.36 15.80 15.25
CA ASP A 87 -3.68 15.23 15.55
C ASP A 87 -4.63 16.26 16.18
N ALA A 88 -5.00 17.27 15.42
CA ALA A 88 -6.10 18.20 15.72
C ALA A 88 -6.60 18.86 14.44
N THR A 89 -7.91 19.05 14.34
CA THR A 89 -8.56 19.48 13.09
C THR A 89 -8.66 21.00 12.93
N HIS A 90 -8.76 21.77 14.02
CA HIS A 90 -8.98 23.21 13.96
C HIS A 90 -8.33 23.99 15.11
N GLY A 91 -8.12 25.30 14.92
CA GLY A 91 -7.77 26.23 16.01
C GLY A 91 -6.30 26.18 16.46
N LEU A 92 -5.42 25.58 15.66
CA LEU A 92 -4.00 25.47 15.95
C LEU A 92 -3.25 26.75 15.57
N ARG A 93 -2.13 26.97 16.23
CA ARG A 93 -1.16 28.00 15.88
C ARG A 93 0.21 27.39 15.66
N VAL A 94 0.87 27.80 14.58
CA VAL A 94 2.23 27.34 14.25
C VAL A 94 3.24 28.48 14.24
N MET A 95 4.45 28.17 14.69
CA MET A 95 5.65 29.01 14.56
C MET A 95 6.79 28.16 14.00
N PHE A 96 7.53 28.68 13.04
CA PHE A 96 8.66 28.01 12.40
C PHE A 96 10.00 28.47 13.00
N SER A 97 10.99 27.58 13.14
CA SER A 97 12.31 27.90 13.72
C SER A 97 13.45 27.06 13.14
N ASP A 98 14.67 27.63 13.10
CA ASP A 98 15.93 26.99 12.66
C ASP A 98 16.65 26.18 13.78
N GLY A 99 15.87 25.57 14.69
CA GLY A 99 16.41 24.97 15.92
C GLY A 99 16.61 25.99 17.06
N GLY A 100 15.83 27.08 17.05
CA GLY A 100 15.70 28.04 18.14
C GLY A 100 16.60 29.27 18.09
N LYS A 101 17.37 29.49 17.02
CA LYS A 101 18.24 30.67 16.85
C LYS A 101 17.52 31.83 16.14
N SER A 102 16.61 31.50 15.24
CA SER A 102 15.73 32.36 14.45
C SER A 102 14.32 31.78 14.48
N GLN A 103 13.31 32.65 14.37
CA GLN A 103 11.91 32.21 14.35
C GLN A 103 11.05 33.08 13.46
N HIS A 104 9.97 32.48 12.97
CA HIS A 104 8.96 33.11 12.15
C HIS A 104 7.57 32.61 12.56
N PRO A 105 6.63 33.48 12.98
CA PRO A 105 6.74 34.93 13.09
C PRO A 105 7.72 35.36 14.20
N GLY A 106 8.15 36.63 14.17
CA GLY A 106 9.21 37.14 15.04
C GLY A 106 8.89 37.12 16.55
N THR A 107 9.91 37.34 17.39
CA THR A 107 9.79 37.26 18.87
C THR A 107 8.66 38.12 19.44
N ASN A 108 7.81 37.50 20.27
CA ASN A 108 6.58 38.04 20.87
C ASN A 108 5.40 38.27 19.90
N GLN A 109 5.43 37.68 18.71
CA GLN A 109 4.23 37.59 17.86
C GLN A 109 3.54 36.23 18.08
N PRO A 110 2.19 36.19 18.06
CA PRO A 110 1.46 34.93 18.09
C PRO A 110 1.75 34.14 16.80
N GLY A 111 1.64 32.80 16.88
CA GLY A 111 1.80 31.92 15.73
C GLY A 111 0.65 32.06 14.74
N TYR A 112 0.89 31.63 13.50
CA TYR A 112 -0.08 31.64 12.40
C TYR A 112 -1.22 30.69 12.70
N LEU A 113 -2.46 31.14 12.53
CA LEU A 113 -3.62 30.28 12.71
C LEU A 113 -3.69 29.32 11.53
N VAL A 114 -3.77 28.02 11.80
CA VAL A 114 -3.85 26.96 10.78
C VAL A 114 -5.10 26.12 11.03
N ASP A 115 -5.71 25.68 9.94
CA ASP A 115 -7.01 25.00 9.90
C ASP A 115 -6.98 24.02 8.73
N GLY A 116 -6.93 22.71 9.01
CA GLY A 116 -6.68 21.70 7.97
C GLY A 116 -5.33 21.86 7.26
N GLU A 117 -5.21 21.26 6.07
CA GLU A 117 -3.97 21.34 5.28
C GLU A 117 -3.62 22.78 4.91
N THR A 118 -2.42 23.24 5.28
CA THR A 118 -2.02 24.64 5.10
C THR A 118 -0.59 24.75 4.59
N TRP A 119 -0.37 25.62 3.61
CA TRP A 119 0.92 25.85 2.95
C TRP A 119 1.49 27.24 3.28
N PHE A 120 2.79 27.32 3.61
CA PHE A 120 3.47 28.57 3.95
C PHE A 120 4.66 28.84 3.05
N VAL A 121 4.73 30.04 2.48
CA VAL A 121 5.95 30.58 1.86
C VAL A 121 6.40 31.78 2.69
N GLY A 122 7.40 31.58 3.54
CA GLY A 122 7.84 32.60 4.49
C GLY A 122 6.74 33.01 5.48
N SER A 123 6.07 34.15 5.23
CA SER A 123 4.98 34.69 6.07
C SER A 123 3.59 34.63 5.45
N GLU A 124 3.52 34.23 4.19
CA GLU A 124 2.27 34.13 3.46
C GLU A 124 1.72 32.73 3.59
N GLN A 125 0.43 32.67 3.92
CA GLN A 125 -0.33 31.44 4.12
C GLN A 125 -1.20 31.21 2.89
N TYR A 126 -1.23 29.96 2.45
CA TYR A 126 -1.98 29.47 1.30
C TYR A 126 -2.75 28.21 1.70
N ASP A 127 -3.96 28.05 1.17
CA ASP A 127 -4.82 26.90 1.48
C ASP A 127 -4.46 25.68 0.59
N SER A 128 -3.55 25.86 -0.37
CA SER A 128 -2.98 24.82 -1.23
C SER A 128 -1.58 25.25 -1.71
N MET A 129 -0.81 24.32 -2.31
CA MET A 129 0.54 24.61 -2.81
C MET A 129 0.53 25.80 -3.81
N PRO A 130 1.24 26.91 -3.54
CA PRO A 130 1.21 28.09 -4.40
C PRO A 130 2.01 27.90 -5.70
N GLN A 131 1.51 28.43 -6.82
CA GLN A 131 2.23 28.44 -8.10
C GLN A 131 3.47 29.36 -8.07
N GLY A 132 4.58 28.94 -8.70
CA GLY A 132 5.83 29.71 -8.75
C GLY A 132 6.57 29.66 -10.10
N LEU A 133 7.43 30.67 -10.34
CA LEU A 133 8.33 30.74 -11.50
C LEU A 133 9.72 30.22 -11.13
N THR A 134 10.14 29.10 -11.71
CA THR A 134 11.44 28.48 -11.43
C THR A 134 12.56 29.07 -12.30
N VAL A 135 13.71 29.37 -11.70
CA VAL A 135 14.88 29.91 -12.39
C VAL A 135 16.13 29.13 -12.04
N HIS A 136 16.85 28.67 -13.06
CA HIS A 136 18.07 27.88 -12.95
C HIS A 136 19.31 28.70 -13.33
N PHE A 137 20.40 28.53 -12.59
CA PHE A 137 21.67 29.22 -12.75
C PHE A 137 22.85 28.25 -12.71
N TYR A 138 23.67 28.24 -13.76
CA TYR A 138 24.90 27.45 -13.78
C TYR A 138 26.10 28.23 -13.22
N ASP A 139 26.59 27.84 -12.05
CA ASP A 139 27.75 28.43 -11.39
C ASP A 139 29.08 27.92 -11.96
N TYR A 140 29.37 28.29 -13.22
CA TYR A 140 30.64 27.94 -13.87
C TYR A 140 31.87 28.57 -13.17
N ALA A 141 31.66 29.60 -12.35
CA ALA A 141 32.71 30.39 -11.72
C ALA A 141 32.95 30.00 -10.25
N ASN A 142 32.28 28.95 -9.76
CA ASN A 142 32.36 28.44 -8.39
C ASN A 142 32.25 29.58 -7.35
N TRP A 143 31.16 30.34 -7.41
CA TRP A 143 30.81 31.41 -6.47
C TRP A 143 30.66 30.89 -5.04
N GLY A 144 30.36 29.59 -4.88
CA GLY A 144 30.29 28.90 -3.60
C GLY A 144 29.01 29.18 -2.82
N THR A 145 28.44 30.37 -2.93
CA THR A 145 27.07 30.68 -2.50
C THR A 145 26.41 31.48 -3.62
N VAL A 146 25.36 30.93 -4.24
CA VAL A 146 24.59 31.60 -5.28
C VAL A 146 23.31 32.16 -4.66
N ARG A 147 23.02 33.43 -4.93
CA ARG A 147 21.82 34.14 -4.48
C ARG A 147 21.07 34.75 -5.66
N MET A 148 19.75 34.79 -5.55
CA MET A 148 18.86 35.39 -6.52
C MET A 148 18.12 36.59 -5.91
N TYR A 149 18.22 37.74 -6.57
CA TYR A 149 17.40 38.91 -6.29
C TYR A 149 16.42 39.10 -7.45
N TYR A 150 15.15 39.32 -7.13
CA TYR A 150 14.11 39.51 -8.13
C TYR A 150 13.15 40.65 -7.80
N TYR A 151 12.48 41.22 -8.81
CA TYR A 151 11.46 42.25 -8.64
C TYR A 151 10.54 42.32 -9.87
N SER A 152 9.33 42.86 -9.73
CA SER A 152 8.43 43.15 -10.85
C SER A 152 7.97 44.62 -10.80
N ASP A 153 7.25 45.04 -11.84
CA ASP A 153 6.66 46.39 -11.87
C ASP A 153 5.52 46.54 -10.83
N ALA A 154 4.93 45.43 -10.38
CA ALA A 154 3.80 45.39 -9.45
C ALA A 154 4.21 45.10 -8.00
N ALA A 155 5.32 44.38 -7.78
CA ALA A 155 5.75 43.93 -6.45
C ALA A 155 7.29 44.01 -6.30
N ARG A 156 7.75 44.31 -5.08
CA ARG A 156 9.18 44.28 -4.75
C ARG A 156 9.52 42.91 -4.20
N GLY A 157 10.53 42.24 -4.76
CA GLY A 157 11.04 40.98 -4.21
C GLY A 157 11.96 41.18 -3.00
N PRO A 158 12.79 40.19 -2.65
CA PRO A 158 13.52 40.13 -1.38
C PRO A 158 14.49 41.30 -1.23
N THR A 159 14.91 41.64 -0.01
CA THR A 159 15.92 42.69 0.18
C THR A 159 17.29 42.22 -0.34
N TRP A 160 18.03 43.11 -1.01
CA TRP A 160 19.41 42.82 -1.46
C TRP A 160 20.28 42.26 -0.32
N PRO A 161 21.05 41.18 -0.52
CA PRO A 161 21.41 40.53 -1.79
C PRO A 161 20.41 39.50 -2.35
N GLY A 162 19.20 39.40 -1.82
CA GLY A 162 18.23 38.38 -2.24
C GLY A 162 18.48 37.02 -1.58
N ASP A 163 17.65 36.07 -1.99
CA ASP A 163 17.51 34.75 -1.35
C ASP A 163 18.54 33.77 -1.89
N ALA A 164 18.88 32.74 -1.11
CA ALA A 164 19.82 31.72 -1.55
C ALA A 164 19.16 30.81 -2.60
N MET A 165 19.92 30.41 -3.62
CA MET A 165 19.48 29.38 -4.56
C MET A 165 19.91 28.00 -4.06
N HIS A 166 19.07 26.99 -4.29
CA HIS A 166 19.31 25.60 -3.92
C HIS A 166 20.19 24.92 -4.97
N ALA A 167 21.15 24.09 -4.57
CA ALA A 167 21.99 23.38 -5.52
C ALA A 167 21.25 22.16 -6.08
N GLU A 168 21.18 22.05 -7.41
CA GLU A 168 20.54 20.92 -8.12
C GLU A 168 21.54 19.80 -8.45
N GLY A 169 22.84 20.08 -8.34
CA GLY A 169 23.91 19.17 -8.77
C GLY A 169 24.59 19.64 -10.05
N ASP A 170 25.78 19.09 -10.33
CA ASP A 170 26.60 19.39 -11.52
C ASP A 170 26.97 20.87 -11.76
N GLY A 171 26.81 21.73 -10.75
CA GLY A 171 27.07 23.17 -10.83
C GLY A 171 25.84 24.03 -11.13
N TRP A 172 24.64 23.42 -11.22
CA TRP A 172 23.37 24.14 -11.33
C TRP A 172 22.78 24.49 -9.96
N TYR A 173 22.11 25.63 -9.92
CA TYR A 173 21.37 26.15 -8.77
C TYR A 173 19.99 26.61 -9.22
N ALA A 174 18.94 26.32 -8.44
CA ALA A 174 17.58 26.74 -8.73
C ALA A 174 16.96 27.55 -7.60
N ALA A 175 15.99 28.39 -7.96
CA ALA A 175 15.10 29.04 -7.02
C ALA A 175 13.73 29.33 -7.67
N THR A 176 12.67 29.13 -6.90
CA THR A 176 11.30 29.35 -7.33
C THR A 176 10.74 30.65 -6.75
N ILE A 177 10.17 31.49 -7.63
CA ILE A 177 9.55 32.75 -7.27
C ILE A 177 8.04 32.55 -7.18
N PHE A 178 7.52 32.39 -5.97
CA PHE A 178 6.08 32.24 -5.73
C PHE A 178 5.33 33.59 -5.83
N GLY A 179 4.10 33.56 -6.33
CA GLY A 179 3.19 34.72 -6.33
C GLY A 179 3.44 35.79 -7.40
N MET A 180 4.26 35.51 -8.43
CA MET A 180 4.49 36.42 -9.55
C MET A 180 4.34 35.69 -10.90
N GLN A 181 3.65 36.30 -11.87
CA GLN A 181 3.57 35.78 -13.25
C GLN A 181 4.74 36.21 -14.15
N SER A 182 5.54 37.18 -13.69
CA SER A 182 6.83 37.53 -14.30
C SER A 182 7.71 38.27 -13.30
N ALA A 183 9.02 38.11 -13.43
CA ALA A 183 9.99 38.77 -12.55
C ALA A 183 11.25 39.18 -13.33
N ARG A 184 11.92 40.22 -12.89
CA ARG A 184 13.27 40.59 -13.33
C ARG A 184 14.27 40.01 -12.35
N VAL A 185 15.20 39.21 -12.84
CA VAL A 185 16.09 38.37 -12.03
C VAL A 185 17.56 38.81 -12.18
N LEU A 186 18.27 38.76 -11.05
CA LEU A 186 19.72 38.95 -10.95
C LEU A 186 20.33 37.88 -10.02
N PHE A 187 21.53 37.41 -10.36
CA PHE A 187 22.29 36.47 -9.56
C PHE A 187 23.48 37.16 -8.89
N ASN A 188 23.83 36.78 -7.66
CA ASN A 188 25.01 37.31 -6.97
C ASN A 188 25.59 36.33 -5.94
N ASP A 189 26.79 36.61 -5.44
CA ASP A 189 27.49 35.79 -4.45
C ASP A 189 27.29 36.25 -2.98
N GLY A 190 26.36 37.18 -2.73
CA GLY A 190 26.21 37.88 -1.45
C GLY A 190 27.34 38.89 -1.17
N GLY A 191 28.29 39.06 -2.08
CA GLY A 191 29.50 39.85 -1.93
C GLY A 191 29.72 40.83 -3.07
N SER A 192 30.77 40.60 -3.87
CA SER A 192 31.25 41.56 -4.88
C SER A 192 30.94 41.15 -6.32
N ARG A 193 30.40 39.94 -6.53
CA ARG A 193 30.08 39.41 -7.87
C ARG A 193 28.57 39.41 -8.05
N GLN A 194 28.12 39.94 -9.18
CA GLN A 194 26.72 39.88 -9.60
C GLN A 194 26.61 39.84 -11.11
N ILE A 195 25.50 39.27 -11.58
CA ILE A 195 25.09 39.22 -12.97
C ILE A 195 23.59 39.59 -13.03
N PRO A 196 23.18 40.58 -13.84
CA PRO A 196 24.01 41.53 -14.62
C PRO A 196 24.91 42.42 -13.76
N ALA A 197 25.78 43.24 -14.36
CA ALA A 197 26.78 44.01 -13.60
C ALA A 197 26.13 45.08 -12.71
N ALA A 198 26.87 45.59 -11.72
CA ALA A 198 26.36 46.58 -10.76
C ALA A 198 25.75 47.81 -11.45
N GLY A 199 24.44 48.02 -11.24
CA GLY A 199 23.69 49.14 -11.82
C GLY A 199 23.00 48.81 -13.15
N GLU A 200 23.12 47.58 -13.65
CA GLU A 200 22.36 47.07 -14.79
C GLU A 200 21.02 46.46 -14.33
N GLU A 201 20.03 46.50 -15.22
CA GLU A 201 18.69 45.99 -14.95
C GLU A 201 18.64 44.46 -15.01
N GLY A 202 17.85 43.82 -14.16
CA GLY A 202 17.66 42.36 -14.18
C GLY A 202 16.94 41.87 -15.43
N THR A 203 17.22 40.61 -15.81
CA THR A 203 16.61 39.98 -16.98
C THR A 203 15.18 39.56 -16.66
N LEU A 204 14.23 39.93 -17.53
CA LEU A 204 12.82 39.54 -17.38
C LEU A 204 12.66 38.05 -17.70
N VAL A 205 12.05 37.31 -16.78
CA VAL A 205 11.62 35.92 -16.93
C VAL A 205 10.09 35.85 -16.76
N THR A 206 9.44 35.04 -17.59
CA THR A 206 7.96 34.89 -17.65
C THR A 206 7.51 33.42 -17.59
N SER A 207 8.46 32.50 -17.58
CA SER A 207 8.29 31.04 -17.52
C SER A 207 9.55 30.47 -16.88
N GLU A 208 9.59 29.15 -16.70
CA GLU A 208 10.84 28.47 -16.33
C GLU A 208 11.99 28.90 -17.25
N SER A 209 13.14 29.22 -16.65
CA SER A 209 14.25 29.87 -17.34
C SER A 209 15.60 29.38 -16.85
N TRP A 210 16.49 29.06 -17.78
CA TRP A 210 17.81 28.49 -17.55
C TRP A 210 18.91 29.48 -17.95
N TYR A 211 19.79 29.84 -17.02
CA TYR A 211 20.90 30.75 -17.26
C TYR A 211 22.25 30.03 -17.23
N ARG A 212 22.98 30.06 -18.35
CA ARG A 212 24.36 29.53 -18.45
C ARG A 212 25.26 30.49 -19.22
N ASN A 213 26.27 31.03 -18.54
CA ASN A 213 27.36 31.83 -19.14
C ASN A 213 26.89 32.95 -20.11
N GLY A 214 25.89 33.73 -19.71
CA GLY A 214 25.40 34.89 -20.48
C GLY A 214 24.25 34.61 -21.44
N ALA A 215 23.85 33.35 -21.61
CA ALA A 215 22.68 32.96 -22.39
C ALA A 215 21.53 32.50 -21.48
N TRP A 216 20.31 32.86 -21.87
CA TRP A 216 19.07 32.41 -21.26
C TRP A 216 18.34 31.48 -22.24
N THR A 217 17.86 30.34 -21.75
CA THR A 217 17.05 29.38 -22.50
C THR A 217 15.82 28.99 -21.69
N THR A 218 14.78 28.47 -22.35
CA THR A 218 13.57 27.93 -21.67
C THR A 218 13.70 26.44 -21.35
N THR A 219 14.77 25.79 -21.85
CA THR A 219 15.12 24.39 -21.59
C THR A 219 16.61 24.29 -21.18
N LYS A 220 17.01 23.18 -20.55
CA LYS A 220 18.38 22.96 -20.08
C LYS A 220 19.39 22.80 -21.26
N PRO A 221 20.52 23.53 -21.32
CA PRO A 221 21.45 23.47 -22.47
C PRO A 221 22.38 22.23 -22.57
N ASP A 222 22.49 21.60 -23.76
CA ASP A 222 23.31 20.41 -24.09
C ASP A 222 24.84 20.63 -24.29
N GLY A 223 25.64 19.54 -24.32
CA GLY A 223 27.11 19.54 -24.52
C GLY A 223 27.59 19.33 -25.97
N VAL A 224 28.91 19.41 -26.26
CA VAL A 224 29.47 19.29 -27.64
C VAL A 224 30.04 17.89 -27.91
N LEU A 225 29.56 17.18 -28.94
CA LEU A 225 30.10 15.91 -29.41
C LEU A 225 31.13 16.14 -30.54
N VAL A 226 32.30 15.51 -30.43
CA VAL A 226 33.38 15.63 -31.42
C VAL A 226 33.78 14.26 -31.95
N LEU A 227 33.65 14.06 -33.26
CA LEU A 227 34.09 12.90 -34.02
C LEU A 227 35.42 13.20 -34.74
N PHE A 228 36.30 12.22 -34.81
CA PHE A 228 37.63 12.33 -35.42
C PHE A 228 37.95 11.06 -36.21
N HIS A 229 38.08 11.20 -37.53
CA HIS A 229 38.58 10.15 -38.40
C HIS A 229 40.11 10.16 -38.36
N LYS A 230 40.69 9.11 -37.76
CA LYS A 230 42.12 8.94 -37.53
C LYS A 230 42.85 8.71 -38.85
N PRO A 231 43.75 9.62 -39.27
CA PRO A 231 44.62 9.35 -40.41
C PRO A 231 45.48 8.10 -40.17
N SER A 232 45.79 7.37 -41.23
CA SER A 232 46.58 6.12 -41.15
C SER A 232 47.95 6.27 -40.46
N ASP A 233 48.53 7.48 -40.44
CA ASP A 233 49.82 7.81 -39.81
C ASP A 233 49.71 8.30 -38.36
N TRP A 234 48.50 8.38 -37.78
CA TRP A 234 48.25 8.75 -36.37
C TRP A 234 48.14 7.55 -35.43
N ASN A 235 48.68 7.70 -34.22
CA ASN A 235 48.33 6.85 -33.07
C ASN A 235 46.95 7.23 -32.52
N ALA A 236 46.50 6.55 -31.46
CA ALA A 236 45.21 6.84 -30.81
C ALA A 236 45.09 8.34 -30.45
N PRO A 237 44.10 9.05 -31.01
CA PRO A 237 43.97 10.49 -30.87
C PRO A 237 43.51 10.90 -29.46
N ARG A 238 43.97 12.08 -29.05
CA ARG A 238 43.57 12.81 -27.84
C ARG A 238 43.03 14.17 -28.24
N ILE A 239 42.12 14.71 -27.44
CA ILE A 239 41.49 16.01 -27.64
C ILE A 239 41.83 16.99 -26.50
N TYR A 240 42.28 18.18 -26.86
CA TYR A 240 42.44 19.33 -25.97
C TYR A 240 41.43 20.39 -26.37
N TYR A 241 40.71 20.96 -25.41
CA TYR A 241 39.63 21.91 -25.67
C TYR A 241 39.62 23.09 -24.70
N TYR A 242 39.23 24.28 -25.19
CA TYR A 242 39.16 25.50 -24.38
C TYR A 242 38.12 26.48 -24.94
N ALA A 243 37.52 27.31 -24.09
CA ALA A 243 36.50 28.27 -24.52
C ALA A 243 37.08 29.58 -25.10
N SER A 244 38.27 30.00 -24.65
CA SER A 244 38.95 31.21 -25.14
C SER A 244 40.45 31.18 -24.83
N ASP A 245 41.24 32.10 -25.40
CA ASP A 245 42.70 32.16 -25.18
C ASP A 245 43.11 32.43 -23.71
N THR A 246 42.14 32.69 -22.83
CA THR A 246 42.33 32.89 -21.38
C THR A 246 41.94 31.67 -20.54
N ASP A 247 41.32 30.66 -21.16
CA ASP A 247 40.92 29.42 -20.51
C ASP A 247 42.05 28.37 -20.58
N THR A 248 42.32 27.71 -19.47
CA THR A 248 43.46 26.80 -19.32
C THR A 248 43.20 25.37 -19.82
N GLY A 249 41.99 25.06 -20.30
CA GLY A 249 41.64 23.74 -20.88
C GLY A 249 41.92 22.54 -19.95
N PRO A 250 41.78 21.29 -20.43
CA PRO A 250 42.31 20.10 -19.74
C PRO A 250 43.84 20.09 -19.81
N ALA A 251 44.52 19.39 -18.90
CA ALA A 251 45.99 19.34 -18.94
C ALA A 251 46.51 18.77 -20.28
N TRP A 252 47.47 19.47 -20.92
CA TRP A 252 48.11 19.00 -22.16
C TRP A 252 48.79 17.62 -21.93
N PRO A 253 48.65 16.62 -22.84
CA PRO A 253 48.15 16.69 -24.22
C PRO A 253 46.64 16.44 -24.40
N GLY A 254 45.80 16.78 -23.42
CA GLY A 254 44.36 16.61 -23.50
C GLY A 254 43.88 15.21 -23.15
N SER A 255 42.58 14.96 -23.29
CA SER A 255 41.89 13.71 -22.94
C SER A 255 41.93 12.68 -24.07
N ALA A 256 41.95 11.39 -23.76
CA ALA A 256 41.91 10.34 -24.79
C ALA A 256 40.51 10.27 -25.44
N MET A 257 40.46 10.09 -26.76
CA MET A 257 39.20 9.86 -27.50
C MET A 257 38.86 8.37 -27.57
N LYS A 258 37.57 8.03 -27.62
CA LYS A 258 37.07 6.65 -27.67
C LYS A 258 36.92 6.20 -29.12
N GLN A 259 37.41 5.01 -29.49
CA GLN A 259 37.22 4.49 -30.85
C GLN A 259 35.75 4.03 -31.04
N VAL A 260 35.13 4.41 -32.16
CA VAL A 260 33.72 4.08 -32.48
C VAL A 260 33.57 3.18 -33.72
N SER A 261 34.49 3.23 -34.68
CA SER A 261 34.52 2.29 -35.83
C SER A 261 35.93 2.14 -36.40
N ASN A 262 36.09 1.53 -37.59
CA ASN A 262 37.38 1.43 -38.27
C ASN A 262 37.91 2.82 -38.60
N GLU A 263 38.90 3.25 -37.81
CA GLU A 263 39.57 4.55 -37.84
C GLU A 263 38.78 5.77 -37.31
N TRP A 264 37.52 5.67 -36.90
CA TRP A 264 36.79 6.78 -36.25
C TRP A 264 36.85 6.78 -34.71
N TYR A 265 36.95 7.97 -34.12
CA TYR A 265 37.04 8.22 -32.68
C TYR A 265 36.07 9.33 -32.23
N SER A 266 35.58 9.29 -31.00
CA SER A 266 34.65 10.28 -30.43
C SER A 266 35.07 10.81 -29.06
N TYR A 267 34.58 12.01 -28.71
CA TYR A 267 34.70 12.61 -27.37
C TYR A 267 33.60 13.64 -27.12
N VAL A 268 33.06 13.68 -25.90
CA VAL A 268 32.01 14.66 -25.49
C VAL A 268 32.61 15.72 -24.56
N ILE A 269 32.45 16.98 -24.93
CA ILE A 269 32.84 18.14 -24.12
C ILE A 269 31.60 18.62 -23.36
N THR A 270 31.55 18.30 -22.07
CA THR A 270 30.43 18.69 -21.18
C THR A 270 30.61 20.08 -20.57
N LYS A 271 31.83 20.62 -20.64
CA LYS A 271 32.22 21.87 -19.99
C LYS A 271 31.68 23.12 -20.72
N TYR A 272 31.48 23.04 -22.03
CA TYR A 272 31.12 24.18 -22.88
C TYR A 272 30.08 23.78 -23.92
N SER A 273 29.13 24.66 -24.23
CA SER A 273 28.23 24.54 -25.39
C SER A 273 28.91 24.90 -26.71
N THR A 274 30.02 25.64 -26.65
CA THR A 274 30.95 25.87 -27.76
C THR A 274 32.40 25.84 -27.27
N ALA A 275 33.31 25.22 -28.02
CA ALA A 275 34.71 25.07 -27.63
C ALA A 275 35.66 25.20 -28.82
N ARG A 276 36.91 25.62 -28.58
CA ARG A 276 38.01 25.42 -29.52
C ARG A 276 38.69 24.10 -29.25
N VAL A 277 38.75 23.22 -30.24
CA VAL A 277 39.29 21.86 -30.11
C VAL A 277 40.56 21.66 -30.93
N LEU A 278 41.49 20.88 -30.36
CA LEU A 278 42.70 20.42 -31.01
C LEU A 278 42.85 18.93 -30.76
N PHE A 279 43.34 18.23 -31.77
CA PHE A 279 43.63 16.80 -31.74
C PHE A 279 45.14 16.58 -31.68
N THR A 280 45.59 15.61 -30.90
CA THR A 280 46.98 15.18 -30.86
C THR A 280 47.08 13.70 -30.53
N ASP A 281 48.03 12.99 -31.13
CA ASP A 281 48.35 11.61 -30.73
C ASP A 281 49.60 11.55 -29.82
N THR A 282 50.00 12.70 -29.26
CA THR A 282 51.25 13.00 -28.52
C THR A 282 52.52 13.17 -29.36
N THR A 283 52.51 12.76 -30.63
CA THR A 283 53.65 12.91 -31.56
C THR A 283 53.40 13.95 -32.64
N GLN A 284 52.15 14.14 -33.03
CA GLN A 284 51.65 15.12 -34.00
C GLN A 284 50.35 15.74 -33.49
N GLN A 285 49.92 16.85 -34.11
CA GLN A 285 48.70 17.56 -33.74
C GLN A 285 48.04 18.26 -34.93
N SER A 286 46.73 18.44 -34.81
CA SER A 286 45.87 19.14 -35.76
C SER A 286 44.88 20.00 -34.97
N PRO A 287 44.83 21.33 -35.15
CA PRO A 287 45.66 22.15 -36.04
C PRO A 287 47.15 22.18 -35.68
N ALA A 288 48.01 22.65 -36.60
CA ALA A 288 49.45 22.71 -36.39
C ALA A 288 49.86 23.61 -35.21
N ARG A 289 51.08 23.41 -34.68
CA ARG A 289 51.57 24.13 -33.49
C ARG A 289 51.51 25.65 -33.65
N GLY A 290 50.70 26.30 -32.80
CA GLY A 290 50.52 27.76 -32.78
C GLY A 290 49.35 28.26 -33.63
N ALA A 291 48.61 27.38 -34.30
CA ALA A 291 47.31 27.70 -34.87
C ALA A 291 46.21 27.65 -33.80
N PRO A 292 45.16 28.49 -33.89
CA PRO A 292 43.99 28.38 -33.02
C PRO A 292 43.27 27.04 -33.25
N GLY A 293 42.63 26.49 -32.21
CA GLY A 293 41.82 25.29 -32.32
C GLY A 293 40.58 25.48 -33.20
N TYR A 294 40.00 24.36 -33.67
CA TYR A 294 38.78 24.35 -34.46
C TYR A 294 37.58 24.75 -33.59
N GLU A 295 36.73 25.66 -34.06
CA GLU A 295 35.52 26.05 -33.31
C GLU A 295 34.47 24.94 -33.42
N ALA A 296 34.01 24.44 -32.28
CA ALA A 296 33.13 23.29 -32.12
C ALA A 296 31.85 23.69 -31.38
N SER A 297 30.69 23.32 -31.91
CA SER A 297 29.35 23.53 -31.33
C SER A 297 28.42 22.42 -31.84
N GLY A 298 27.54 21.87 -31.00
CA GLY A 298 26.68 20.75 -31.39
C GLY A 298 27.45 19.46 -31.65
N VAL A 299 27.21 18.82 -32.79
CA VAL A 299 27.96 17.64 -33.27
C VAL A 299 28.95 18.07 -34.34
N CYS A 300 30.24 17.85 -34.09
CA CYS A 300 31.31 18.20 -35.02
C CYS A 300 32.13 17.00 -35.44
N SER A 301 32.63 16.99 -36.67
CA SER A 301 33.50 15.96 -37.20
C SER A 301 34.77 16.54 -37.83
N TRP A 302 35.88 15.83 -37.63
CA TRP A 302 37.14 16.06 -38.33
C TRP A 302 37.46 14.87 -39.21
N ASP A 303 37.56 15.07 -40.52
CA ASP A 303 37.96 14.04 -41.48
C ASP A 303 39.02 14.57 -42.45
N SER A 304 40.20 13.94 -42.45
CA SER A 304 41.25 14.12 -43.46
C SER A 304 41.62 15.59 -43.76
N GLY A 305 41.56 16.45 -42.74
CA GLY A 305 41.87 17.88 -42.82
C GLY A 305 40.67 18.82 -43.01
N THR A 306 39.47 18.28 -43.11
CA THR A 306 38.20 19.02 -43.16
C THR A 306 37.55 19.02 -41.78
N TRP A 307 37.10 20.18 -41.33
CA TRP A 307 36.36 20.35 -40.07
C TRP A 307 34.93 20.77 -40.38
N SER A 308 33.95 20.04 -39.85
CA SER A 308 32.51 20.31 -40.02
C SER A 308 31.80 20.27 -38.67
N CYS A 309 30.74 21.07 -38.51
CA CYS A 309 29.88 21.12 -37.32
C CYS A 309 28.43 21.34 -37.74
N GLY A 310 27.48 20.66 -37.07
CA GLY A 310 26.03 20.80 -37.26
C GLY A 310 25.26 20.69 -35.94
N GLU A 311 24.02 21.18 -35.93
CA GLU A 311 23.06 20.89 -34.85
C GLU A 311 22.65 19.40 -34.93
N PRO A 312 22.29 18.73 -33.83
CA PRO A 312 21.86 17.32 -33.83
C PRO A 312 20.66 17.05 -34.75
N THR A 313 19.90 18.09 -35.09
CA THR A 313 18.65 18.04 -35.87
C THR A 313 18.82 18.59 -37.30
N ASN A 314 20.04 18.85 -37.74
CA ASN A 314 20.27 19.39 -39.07
C ASN A 314 20.45 18.20 -40.04
N ASP A 315 19.34 17.70 -40.56
CA ASP A 315 19.31 16.81 -41.72
C ASP A 315 19.23 17.67 -42.98
N GLY A 316 20.13 17.43 -43.94
CA GLY A 316 20.20 18.21 -45.16
C GLY A 316 19.17 17.78 -46.20
N ASP A 317 18.60 16.59 -46.01
CA ASP A 317 17.72 15.87 -46.91
C ASP A 317 16.40 15.41 -46.25
N ASP A 318 16.09 15.84 -45.01
CA ASP A 318 14.79 15.65 -44.32
C ASP A 318 14.44 14.15 -44.11
N ASN A 319 15.45 13.29 -43.92
CA ASN A 319 15.29 11.83 -43.74
C ASN A 319 15.39 11.36 -42.28
N ASP A 320 15.39 12.28 -41.30
CA ASP A 320 15.54 12.03 -39.86
C ASP A 320 16.87 11.37 -39.43
N ILE A 321 17.84 11.26 -40.34
CA ILE A 321 19.22 10.91 -40.05
C ILE A 321 20.05 12.20 -40.11
N PRO A 322 20.77 12.58 -39.04
CA PRO A 322 21.62 13.76 -39.09
C PRO A 322 22.69 13.64 -40.18
N ASP A 323 22.98 14.71 -40.94
CA ASP A 323 23.97 14.76 -42.05
C ASP A 323 25.32 14.10 -41.71
N VAL A 324 25.73 14.19 -40.44
CA VAL A 324 26.99 13.63 -39.93
C VAL A 324 26.94 12.11 -39.75
N LEU A 325 25.75 11.55 -39.51
CA LEU A 325 25.46 10.12 -39.50
C LEU A 325 25.22 9.62 -40.93
N ASP A 326 24.64 10.41 -41.82
CA ASP A 326 24.58 10.09 -43.27
C ASP A 326 25.95 9.92 -43.89
N ALA A 327 26.90 10.78 -43.53
CA ALA A 327 28.28 10.65 -43.99
C ALA A 327 28.99 9.40 -43.42
N VAL A 328 28.49 8.82 -42.33
CA VAL A 328 29.09 7.67 -41.61
C VAL A 328 28.44 6.34 -42.00
N PHE A 329 27.13 6.34 -42.30
CA PHE A 329 26.34 5.14 -42.59
C PHE A 329 25.71 5.10 -43.99
N GLY A 330 25.66 6.22 -44.72
CA GLY A 330 25.20 6.28 -46.11
C GLY A 330 23.69 6.35 -46.28
N GLY A 331 22.96 7.16 -45.49
CA GLY A 331 21.49 7.10 -45.33
C GLY A 331 20.59 7.26 -46.57
N ASP A 332 21.13 7.70 -47.71
CA ASP A 332 20.44 7.76 -49.01
C ASP A 332 20.72 6.55 -49.94
N LEU A 333 21.63 5.65 -49.55
CA LEU A 333 21.84 4.41 -50.29
C LEU A 333 20.73 3.42 -49.94
N ASP A 334 20.25 2.75 -50.96
CA ASP A 334 19.39 1.57 -50.92
C ASP A 334 20.17 0.49 -51.71
N THR A 335 20.88 -0.35 -50.97
CA THR A 335 21.93 -1.22 -51.52
C THR A 335 21.37 -2.43 -52.27
N ASP A 336 20.19 -2.92 -51.93
CA ASP A 336 19.50 -4.01 -52.64
C ASP A 336 18.33 -3.58 -53.53
N GLY A 337 17.86 -2.35 -53.39
CA GLY A 337 16.89 -1.73 -54.28
C GLY A 337 15.45 -2.15 -53.98
N ASP A 338 15.13 -2.56 -52.76
CA ASP A 338 13.79 -2.96 -52.34
C ASP A 338 12.88 -1.76 -52.08
N GLY A 339 13.45 -0.59 -51.79
CA GLY A 339 12.74 0.64 -51.52
C GLY A 339 12.87 1.13 -50.08
N LEU A 340 13.51 0.40 -49.18
CA LEU A 340 14.01 0.89 -47.89
C LEU A 340 15.44 1.45 -48.06
N THR A 341 15.84 2.41 -47.23
CA THR A 341 17.23 2.90 -47.27
C THR A 341 18.09 2.06 -46.35
N ASP A 342 19.39 1.90 -46.65
CA ASP A 342 20.37 1.24 -45.80
C ASP A 342 20.34 1.82 -44.37
N GLY A 343 20.07 3.13 -44.29
CA GLY A 343 19.86 3.85 -43.04
C GLY A 343 18.58 3.45 -42.31
N PHE A 344 17.48 3.15 -42.99
CA PHE A 344 16.23 2.68 -42.40
C PHE A 344 16.25 1.19 -42.07
N GLU A 345 16.98 0.38 -42.84
CA GLU A 345 17.15 -1.06 -42.58
C GLU A 345 18.14 -1.33 -41.43
N ALA A 346 19.32 -0.70 -41.52
CA ALA A 346 20.28 -0.45 -40.41
C ALA A 346 19.60 0.10 -39.15
N MET A 347 18.75 1.05 -39.50
CA MET A 347 17.78 1.81 -38.78
C MET A 347 16.69 0.96 -38.11
N ARG A 348 15.46 1.30 -38.42
CA ARG A 348 14.21 0.85 -37.86
C ARG A 348 13.91 -0.66 -37.98
N THR A 349 14.15 -1.33 -39.11
CA THR A 349 13.62 -2.69 -39.36
C THR A 349 14.58 -3.84 -39.04
N GLY A 350 15.90 -3.61 -39.05
CA GLY A 350 16.89 -4.69 -38.84
C GLY A 350 17.05 -5.64 -40.03
N THR A 351 16.55 -5.26 -41.20
CA THR A 351 16.61 -6.04 -42.43
C THR A 351 18.00 -5.98 -43.08
N SER A 352 18.27 -6.93 -43.98
CA SER A 352 19.56 -7.08 -44.64
C SER A 352 19.72 -6.03 -45.73
N LEU A 353 20.71 -5.15 -45.55
CA LEU A 353 21.19 -4.13 -46.51
C LEU A 353 21.60 -4.63 -47.92
N SER A 354 21.37 -5.89 -48.28
CA SER A 354 21.87 -6.48 -49.52
C SER A 354 20.97 -7.57 -50.07
N ASP A 355 19.80 -7.78 -49.48
CA ASP A 355 18.83 -8.77 -49.90
C ASP A 355 17.42 -8.19 -49.79
N VAL A 356 16.72 -8.11 -50.93
CA VAL A 356 15.39 -7.51 -51.08
C VAL A 356 14.30 -8.18 -50.22
N ASP A 357 14.55 -9.40 -49.76
CA ASP A 357 13.65 -10.24 -48.97
C ASP A 357 14.53 -11.00 -47.97
N SER A 358 14.72 -10.41 -46.79
CA SER A 358 15.70 -10.83 -45.79
C SER A 358 15.44 -12.24 -45.24
N ASP A 359 14.17 -12.64 -45.14
CA ASP A 359 13.75 -13.93 -44.58
C ASP A 359 13.38 -14.97 -45.66
N ALA A 360 13.37 -14.55 -46.93
CA ALA A 360 13.02 -15.32 -48.12
C ALA A 360 11.58 -15.86 -48.10
N ASN A 361 10.64 -15.16 -47.45
CA ASN A 361 9.23 -15.54 -47.38
C ASN A 361 8.44 -15.21 -48.66
N GLY A 362 9.01 -14.40 -49.56
CA GLY A 362 8.45 -13.99 -50.84
C GLY A 362 7.73 -12.64 -50.83
N VAL A 363 7.78 -11.89 -49.73
CA VAL A 363 7.38 -10.48 -49.59
C VAL A 363 8.68 -9.68 -49.44
N PRO A 364 8.89 -8.61 -50.24
CA PRO A 364 10.05 -7.74 -50.05
C PRO A 364 9.97 -6.97 -48.72
N ASP A 365 11.11 -6.66 -48.12
CA ASP A 365 11.19 -6.05 -46.78
C ASP A 365 10.42 -4.71 -46.73
N ASP A 366 10.42 -3.90 -47.80
CA ASP A 366 9.62 -2.66 -47.91
C ASP A 366 8.08 -2.84 -47.79
N ALA A 367 7.59 -4.04 -48.09
CA ALA A 367 6.17 -4.39 -48.16
C ALA A 367 5.73 -5.33 -47.03
N GLU A 368 6.62 -5.61 -46.07
CA GLU A 368 6.28 -6.34 -44.85
C GLU A 368 5.55 -5.46 -43.85
N ASP A 369 4.78 -6.13 -42.99
CA ASP A 369 4.00 -5.57 -41.87
C ASP A 369 4.39 -6.40 -40.63
N PRO A 370 5.52 -6.09 -39.98
CA PRO A 370 6.10 -6.93 -38.94
C PRO A 370 5.25 -7.02 -37.67
N ASP A 371 4.56 -5.94 -37.29
CA ASP A 371 3.73 -5.86 -36.08
C ASP A 371 2.24 -6.15 -36.31
N ASN A 372 1.80 -6.24 -37.57
CA ASN A 372 0.46 -6.60 -38.01
C ASN A 372 -0.62 -5.57 -37.66
N ASP A 373 -0.26 -4.30 -37.61
CA ASP A 373 -1.18 -3.18 -37.35
C ASP A 373 -1.93 -2.71 -38.62
N GLY A 374 -1.51 -3.19 -39.79
CA GLY A 374 -2.09 -2.87 -41.09
C GLY A 374 -1.38 -1.78 -41.88
N LEU A 375 -0.26 -1.24 -41.37
CA LEU A 375 0.74 -0.48 -42.11
C LEU A 375 1.86 -1.41 -42.59
N VAL A 376 2.60 -0.97 -43.59
CA VAL A 376 3.78 -1.70 -44.09
C VAL A 376 5.00 -0.84 -43.87
N ASN A 377 6.20 -1.44 -43.78
CA ASN A 377 7.46 -0.74 -43.51
C ASN A 377 7.64 0.54 -44.35
N SER A 378 7.31 0.48 -45.65
CA SER A 378 7.37 1.64 -46.55
C SER A 378 6.39 2.77 -46.19
N LYS A 379 5.21 2.43 -45.66
CA LYS A 379 4.18 3.38 -45.25
C LYS A 379 4.47 3.97 -43.87
N GLU A 380 5.04 3.18 -42.98
CA GLU A 380 5.45 3.59 -41.64
C GLU A 380 6.62 4.55 -41.71
N ARG A 381 7.61 4.27 -42.57
CA ARG A 381 8.65 5.24 -42.91
C ARG A 381 8.07 6.58 -43.36
N ASP A 382 7.05 6.57 -44.21
CA ASP A 382 6.43 7.79 -44.73
C ASP A 382 5.62 8.54 -43.65
N LEU A 383 5.20 7.87 -42.58
CA LEU A 383 4.45 8.44 -41.45
C LEU A 383 5.35 8.79 -40.26
N GLY A 384 6.56 8.24 -40.19
CA GLY A 384 7.48 8.38 -39.06
C GLY A 384 7.20 7.44 -37.89
N THR A 385 6.29 6.47 -38.07
CA THR A 385 5.94 5.44 -37.07
C THR A 385 7.02 4.35 -37.00
N ASP A 386 7.05 3.57 -35.92
CA ASP A 386 8.04 2.52 -35.72
C ASP A 386 7.56 1.18 -36.33
N PRO A 387 8.23 0.63 -37.37
CA PRO A 387 7.78 -0.56 -38.11
C PRO A 387 7.71 -1.88 -37.35
N LEU A 388 8.11 -1.84 -36.08
CA LEU A 388 8.06 -2.97 -35.18
C LEU A 388 7.09 -2.69 -34.04
N ALA A 389 6.29 -1.63 -34.14
CA ALA A 389 5.37 -1.15 -33.15
C ALA A 389 3.98 -0.80 -33.65
N ALA A 390 3.03 -1.69 -33.32
CA ALA A 390 1.65 -1.51 -33.70
C ALA A 390 1.03 -0.22 -33.15
N ASP A 391 1.54 0.33 -32.06
CA ASP A 391 1.16 1.62 -31.46
C ASP A 391 2.45 2.37 -31.09
N THR A 392 2.80 3.39 -31.88
CA THR A 392 4.06 4.12 -31.76
C THR A 392 4.06 5.12 -30.60
N ASP A 393 2.91 5.70 -30.25
CA ASP A 393 2.83 6.77 -29.26
C ASP A 393 2.31 6.33 -27.88
N GLY A 394 1.85 5.08 -27.77
CA GLY A 394 1.60 4.37 -26.52
C GLY A 394 0.26 4.69 -25.87
N ASP A 395 -0.73 5.10 -26.66
CA ASP A 395 -2.08 5.42 -26.19
C ASP A 395 -3.05 4.20 -26.19
N GLY A 396 -2.59 3.10 -26.78
CA GLY A 396 -3.27 1.82 -26.95
C GLY A 396 -4.13 1.74 -28.22
N PHE A 397 -3.91 2.62 -29.20
CA PHE A 397 -4.60 2.67 -30.48
C PHE A 397 -3.61 2.46 -31.62
N ASP A 398 -3.86 1.46 -32.45
CA ASP A 398 -2.87 1.01 -33.42
C ASP A 398 -2.60 2.06 -34.54
N ASP A 399 -1.34 2.28 -34.93
CA ASP A 399 -0.91 3.31 -35.89
C ASP A 399 -1.65 3.17 -37.23
N GLY A 400 -1.88 1.95 -37.69
CA GLY A 400 -2.65 1.64 -38.89
C GLY A 400 -4.12 2.00 -38.79
N GLU A 401 -4.73 1.78 -37.63
CA GLU A 401 -6.11 2.19 -37.37
C GLU A 401 -6.21 3.72 -37.35
N GLU A 402 -5.22 4.39 -36.76
CA GLU A 402 -5.12 5.84 -36.70
C GLU A 402 -4.94 6.49 -38.06
N ALA A 403 -3.92 6.06 -38.79
CA ALA A 403 -3.57 6.63 -40.08
C ALA A 403 -4.61 6.33 -41.16
N ILE A 404 -5.27 5.16 -41.11
CA ILE A 404 -6.19 4.71 -42.18
C ILE A 404 -7.65 5.00 -41.86
N ARG A 405 -8.09 4.80 -40.61
CA ARG A 405 -9.54 4.83 -40.27
C ARG A 405 -9.98 6.10 -39.57
N THR A 406 -9.28 6.55 -38.54
CA THR A 406 -9.72 7.69 -37.70
C THR A 406 -9.16 9.01 -38.20
N GLY A 407 -7.94 9.00 -38.75
CA GLY A 407 -7.20 10.17 -39.17
C GLY A 407 -6.57 10.95 -38.02
N THR A 408 -6.46 10.33 -36.84
CA THR A 408 -5.66 10.80 -35.70
C THR A 408 -4.17 10.67 -36.01
N ASN A 409 -3.31 11.25 -35.19
CA ASN A 409 -1.89 11.32 -35.47
C ASN A 409 -1.12 10.23 -34.70
N PRO A 410 -0.59 9.18 -35.35
CA PRO A 410 0.06 8.02 -34.70
C PRO A 410 1.42 8.31 -34.04
N LEU A 411 1.74 9.59 -33.85
CA LEU A 411 2.94 10.05 -33.18
C LEU A 411 2.58 10.92 -31.96
N ARG A 412 1.30 11.00 -31.61
CA ARG A 412 0.75 11.82 -30.55
C ARG A 412 -0.48 11.14 -29.95
N ALA A 413 -0.26 10.51 -28.80
CA ALA A 413 -1.30 9.86 -27.99
C ALA A 413 -2.55 10.73 -27.77
N ASP A 414 -2.38 12.05 -27.73
CA ASP A 414 -3.45 13.03 -27.69
C ASP A 414 -3.26 14.00 -28.87
N THR A 415 -4.03 13.79 -29.95
CA THR A 415 -3.89 14.54 -31.21
C THR A 415 -4.15 16.03 -31.00
N ASP A 416 -5.12 16.38 -30.16
CA ASP A 416 -5.58 17.77 -30.01
C ASP A 416 -5.00 18.52 -28.79
N GLY A 417 -4.40 17.79 -27.85
CA GLY A 417 -3.63 18.28 -26.72
C GLY A 417 -4.45 18.71 -25.51
N ASP A 418 -5.62 18.09 -25.29
CA ASP A 418 -6.52 18.43 -24.20
C ASP A 418 -6.38 17.57 -22.91
N GLY A 419 -5.55 16.53 -22.98
CA GLY A 419 -5.17 15.67 -21.87
C GLY A 419 -5.83 14.29 -21.87
N VAL A 420 -6.65 13.95 -22.86
CA VAL A 420 -7.20 12.61 -23.05
C VAL A 420 -6.63 12.00 -24.33
N ASP A 421 -6.29 10.72 -24.29
CA ASP A 421 -5.83 10.03 -25.49
C ASP A 421 -6.94 9.77 -26.53
N ASP A 422 -6.52 9.71 -27.80
CA ASP A 422 -7.39 9.55 -28.95
C ASP A 422 -8.26 8.28 -28.83
N ARG A 423 -7.67 7.19 -28.33
CA ARG A 423 -8.38 5.94 -28.06
C ARG A 423 -9.59 6.11 -27.15
N ARG A 424 -9.41 6.79 -26.01
CA ARG A 424 -10.46 7.02 -25.01
C ARG A 424 -11.55 7.90 -25.57
N GLU A 425 -11.18 8.95 -26.29
CA GLU A 425 -12.15 9.85 -26.91
C GLU A 425 -13.05 9.13 -27.91
N ILE A 426 -12.47 8.29 -28.77
CA ILE A 426 -13.24 7.47 -29.71
C ILE A 426 -14.17 6.50 -28.97
N ARG A 427 -13.70 5.89 -27.88
CA ARG A 427 -14.50 4.98 -27.04
C ARG A 427 -15.69 5.70 -26.40
N TRP A 428 -15.48 6.93 -25.93
CA TRP A 428 -16.53 7.76 -25.32
C TRP A 428 -17.43 8.44 -26.37
N GLY A 429 -17.01 8.44 -27.63
CA GLY A 429 -17.72 9.10 -28.73
C GLY A 429 -17.52 10.62 -28.74
N THR A 430 -16.45 11.13 -28.14
CA THR A 430 -15.99 12.51 -28.25
C THR A 430 -15.15 12.71 -29.53
N ASP A 431 -14.74 13.95 -29.81
CA ASP A 431 -14.09 14.31 -31.08
C ASP A 431 -12.58 14.54 -30.86
N PRO A 432 -11.69 13.62 -31.34
CA PRO A 432 -10.24 13.66 -31.08
C PRO A 432 -9.48 14.75 -31.84
N PHE A 433 -10.20 15.74 -32.36
CA PHE A 433 -9.66 16.87 -33.11
C PHE A 433 -10.10 18.22 -32.53
N THR A 434 -10.84 18.20 -31.42
CA THR A 434 -11.43 19.39 -30.81
C THR A 434 -11.18 19.41 -29.29
N PRO A 435 -10.21 20.24 -28.81
CA PRO A 435 -9.82 20.24 -27.41
C PRO A 435 -10.97 20.56 -26.45
N GLN A 436 -11.11 19.74 -25.41
CA GLN A 436 -12.14 19.80 -24.38
C GLN A 436 -11.54 19.87 -22.97
N HIS A 437 -12.22 20.61 -22.08
CA HIS A 437 -11.80 20.71 -20.67
C HIS A 437 -12.60 19.80 -19.74
N ALA A 438 -13.68 19.20 -20.25
CA ALA A 438 -14.53 18.30 -19.49
C ALA A 438 -15.24 17.35 -20.44
N PHE A 439 -15.24 16.07 -20.09
CA PHE A 439 -15.73 14.97 -20.92
C PHE A 439 -16.99 14.41 -20.31
N ASP A 440 -18.04 14.26 -21.14
CA ASP A 440 -19.22 13.48 -20.77
C ASP A 440 -18.90 12.00 -21.01
N VAL A 441 -18.19 11.38 -20.06
CA VAL A 441 -17.79 9.97 -20.19
C VAL A 441 -18.95 9.05 -19.84
N THR A 442 -19.11 7.98 -20.62
CA THR A 442 -19.98 6.86 -20.27
C THR A 442 -19.14 5.60 -20.17
N VAL A 443 -18.97 5.11 -18.95
CA VAL A 443 -18.15 3.93 -18.64
C VAL A 443 -19.08 2.75 -18.35
N PRO A 444 -19.11 1.71 -19.20
CA PRO A 444 -19.79 0.45 -18.88
C PRO A 444 -18.96 -0.36 -17.87
N ALA A 445 -19.58 -1.32 -17.18
CA ALA A 445 -18.83 -2.23 -16.33
C ALA A 445 -17.90 -3.15 -17.16
N ASP A 446 -16.65 -3.30 -16.73
CA ASP A 446 -15.61 -4.04 -17.45
C ASP A 446 -15.99 -5.52 -17.65
N ASP A 447 -16.72 -6.10 -16.70
CA ASP A 447 -17.15 -7.51 -16.68
C ASP A 447 -18.62 -7.71 -17.06
N ALA A 448 -19.28 -6.70 -17.65
CA ALA A 448 -20.72 -6.69 -17.91
C ALA A 448 -21.22 -7.77 -18.89
N GLU A 449 -20.34 -8.49 -19.60
CA GLU A 449 -20.77 -9.48 -20.59
C GLU A 449 -21.40 -10.76 -19.98
N GLN A 450 -21.38 -10.93 -18.66
CA GLN A 450 -21.86 -12.15 -17.99
C GLN A 450 -23.09 -11.99 -17.06
N ASP A 451 -23.71 -10.80 -16.94
CA ASP A 451 -24.78 -10.55 -15.97
C ASP A 451 -26.16 -10.21 -16.59
N GLU A 452 -27.24 -10.37 -15.82
CA GLU A 452 -28.64 -10.07 -16.17
C GLU A 452 -28.90 -8.56 -16.34
N VAL A 453 -27.97 -7.71 -15.87
CA VAL A 453 -28.04 -6.26 -15.93
C VAL A 453 -26.82 -5.69 -16.66
N ASN A 454 -27.06 -4.72 -17.54
CA ASN A 454 -25.99 -3.91 -18.14
C ASN A 454 -25.88 -2.58 -17.38
N VAL A 455 -24.74 -2.37 -16.76
CA VAL A 455 -24.48 -1.23 -15.87
C VAL A 455 -23.51 -0.25 -16.52
N SER A 456 -23.81 1.04 -16.38
CA SER A 456 -22.91 2.12 -16.78
C SER A 456 -23.09 3.36 -15.92
N VAL A 457 -22.05 4.20 -15.88
CA VAL A 457 -22.12 5.55 -15.31
C VAL A 457 -21.89 6.58 -16.40
N SER A 458 -22.70 7.64 -16.40
CA SER A 458 -22.46 8.85 -17.18
C SER A 458 -22.05 9.98 -16.23
N VAL A 459 -20.88 10.57 -16.43
CA VAL A 459 -20.33 11.62 -15.55
C VAL A 459 -19.55 12.65 -16.37
N ASN A 460 -19.60 13.91 -15.94
CA ASN A 460 -18.81 14.99 -16.53
C ASN A 460 -17.54 15.20 -15.69
N LEU A 461 -16.37 14.90 -16.26
CA LEU A 461 -15.09 14.91 -15.53
C LEU A 461 -14.00 15.66 -16.31
N PRO A 462 -13.01 16.26 -15.62
CA PRO A 462 -11.75 16.67 -16.23
C PRO A 462 -10.96 15.47 -16.78
N ALA A 463 -10.05 15.72 -17.72
CA ALA A 463 -9.27 14.72 -18.45
C ALA A 463 -8.53 13.71 -17.54
N ASP A 464 -7.83 14.23 -16.52
CA ASP A 464 -7.03 13.45 -15.57
C ASP A 464 -7.88 12.48 -14.74
N GLN A 465 -9.06 12.91 -14.31
CA GLN A 465 -9.98 12.07 -13.54
C GLN A 465 -10.75 11.07 -14.41
N ALA A 466 -11.11 11.46 -15.64
CA ALA A 466 -11.89 10.61 -16.55
C ALA A 466 -11.23 9.25 -16.80
N ALA A 467 -9.90 9.20 -16.82
CA ALA A 467 -9.09 8.00 -16.99
C ALA A 467 -9.18 6.99 -15.83
N THR A 468 -9.58 7.46 -14.65
CA THR A 468 -9.51 6.70 -13.39
C THR A 468 -10.85 6.06 -13.02
N VAL A 469 -11.91 6.37 -13.76
CA VAL A 469 -13.24 5.81 -13.53
C VAL A 469 -13.25 4.33 -13.87
N LYS A 470 -13.56 3.49 -12.88
CA LYS A 470 -13.75 2.05 -13.07
C LYS A 470 -15.13 1.64 -12.58
N VAL A 471 -15.71 0.65 -13.25
CA VAL A 471 -16.97 0.02 -12.84
C VAL A 471 -16.79 -1.49 -12.94
N ARG A 472 -16.89 -2.18 -11.80
CA ARG A 472 -16.63 -3.63 -11.71
C ARG A 472 -17.73 -4.32 -10.94
N ALA A 473 -17.94 -5.61 -11.23
CA ALA A 473 -18.80 -6.42 -10.39
C ALA A 473 -18.16 -6.54 -9.00
N TYR A 474 -18.98 -6.39 -7.95
CA TYR A 474 -18.53 -6.52 -6.57
C TYR A 474 -19.07 -7.81 -5.99
N ASN A 475 -18.19 -8.78 -5.77
CA ASN A 475 -18.53 -10.12 -5.31
C ASN A 475 -18.22 -10.24 -3.82
N ASN A 476 -19.22 -9.99 -2.99
CA ASN A 476 -19.12 -10.21 -1.55
C ASN A 476 -20.39 -10.96 -1.10
N PRO A 477 -20.29 -12.27 -0.81
CA PRO A 477 -21.46 -13.09 -0.49
C PRO A 477 -22.10 -12.70 0.84
N THR A 478 -21.36 -12.08 1.75
CA THR A 478 -21.85 -11.58 3.04
C THR A 478 -22.78 -10.40 2.85
N TYR A 479 -22.39 -9.42 2.04
CA TYR A 479 -23.20 -8.23 1.78
C TYR A 479 -24.28 -8.47 0.73
N PHE A 480 -23.96 -9.20 -0.34
CA PHE A 480 -24.83 -9.43 -1.49
C PHE A 480 -24.92 -10.93 -1.84
N PRO A 481 -25.51 -11.77 -0.97
CA PRO A 481 -25.67 -13.20 -1.25
C PRO A 481 -26.59 -13.44 -2.45
N GLU A 482 -26.39 -14.56 -3.17
CA GLU A 482 -27.19 -14.92 -4.34
C GLU A 482 -28.70 -15.03 -4.06
N ASP A 483 -29.09 -15.36 -2.82
CA ASP A 483 -30.48 -15.49 -2.39
C ASP A 483 -31.07 -14.21 -1.78
N MET A 484 -30.35 -13.09 -1.86
CA MET A 484 -30.79 -11.78 -1.39
C MET A 484 -32.18 -11.41 -1.95
N PRO A 485 -33.20 -11.19 -1.10
CA PRO A 485 -34.55 -10.95 -1.56
C PRO A 485 -34.69 -9.71 -2.45
N GLY A 486 -35.07 -9.94 -3.71
CA GLY A 486 -35.34 -8.87 -4.66
C GLY A 486 -34.11 -8.35 -5.39
N LEU A 487 -32.92 -8.93 -5.20
CA LEU A 487 -31.72 -8.63 -6.00
C LEU A 487 -31.98 -8.87 -7.51
N ILE A 488 -31.44 -7.99 -8.36
CA ILE A 488 -31.55 -8.06 -9.82
C ILE A 488 -30.13 -7.85 -10.41
N GLY A 489 -29.54 -8.91 -10.96
CA GLY A 489 -28.13 -8.94 -11.36
C GLY A 489 -27.20 -8.95 -10.14
N ASN A 490 -25.98 -8.45 -10.31
CA ASN A 490 -24.96 -8.36 -9.27
C ASN A 490 -24.92 -6.97 -8.60
N ALA A 491 -24.14 -6.87 -7.52
CA ALA A 491 -23.67 -5.59 -7.02
C ALA A 491 -22.49 -5.08 -7.86
N TYR A 492 -22.33 -3.77 -7.94
CA TYR A 492 -21.28 -3.13 -8.73
C TYR A 492 -20.59 -2.04 -7.94
N GLU A 493 -19.27 -2.08 -7.93
CA GLU A 493 -18.43 -1.03 -7.36
C GLU A 493 -18.04 -0.02 -8.44
N PHE A 494 -18.12 1.26 -8.08
CA PHE A 494 -17.68 2.37 -8.90
C PHE A 494 -16.53 3.05 -8.17
N THR A 495 -15.42 3.31 -8.85
CA THR A 495 -14.26 3.99 -8.28
C THR A 495 -13.77 5.09 -9.22
N ILE A 496 -13.13 6.11 -8.63
CA ILE A 496 -12.53 7.26 -9.33
C ILE A 496 -11.48 7.90 -8.42
N ASP A 497 -10.43 8.46 -9.00
CA ASP A 497 -9.45 9.25 -8.27
C ASP A 497 -9.98 10.68 -8.05
N GLY A 498 -10.16 11.04 -6.79
CA GLY A 498 -10.69 12.34 -6.37
C GLY A 498 -12.21 12.36 -6.22
N GLN A 499 -12.80 13.56 -6.17
CA GLN A 499 -14.23 13.72 -5.92
C GLN A 499 -15.05 13.90 -7.19
N VAL A 500 -16.20 13.23 -7.25
CA VAL A 500 -17.19 13.41 -8.30
C VAL A 500 -18.24 14.44 -7.88
N GLY A 501 -18.53 15.42 -8.75
CA GLY A 501 -19.58 16.42 -8.48
C GLY A 501 -20.99 15.83 -8.59
N SER A 502 -21.31 15.25 -9.75
CA SER A 502 -22.58 14.58 -10.00
C SER A 502 -22.41 13.55 -11.12
N ALA A 503 -22.83 12.32 -10.88
CA ALA A 503 -22.83 11.23 -11.85
C ALA A 503 -24.24 10.65 -12.01
N THR A 504 -24.52 10.07 -13.17
CA THR A 504 -25.78 9.38 -13.46
C THR A 504 -25.52 7.90 -13.66
N LEU A 505 -25.96 7.09 -12.72
CA LEU A 505 -25.93 5.64 -12.81
C LEU A 505 -27.05 5.14 -13.72
N ARG A 506 -26.79 4.11 -14.52
CA ARG A 506 -27.77 3.44 -15.39
C ARG A 506 -27.66 1.93 -15.23
N PHE A 507 -28.78 1.31 -14.86
CA PHE A 507 -28.93 -0.13 -14.76
C PHE A 507 -30.00 -0.55 -15.76
N ARG A 508 -29.60 -1.29 -16.80
CA ARG A 508 -30.51 -1.82 -17.81
C ARG A 508 -30.77 -3.30 -17.57
N PHE A 509 -32.03 -3.65 -17.32
CA PHE A 509 -32.47 -5.00 -16.96
C PHE A 509 -33.30 -5.64 -18.08
N ASP A 510 -33.64 -6.94 -17.94
CA ASP A 510 -34.49 -7.66 -18.91
C ASP A 510 -35.92 -7.08 -18.94
N GLU A 511 -36.40 -6.73 -20.14
CA GLU A 511 -37.76 -6.24 -20.38
C GLU A 511 -38.86 -7.20 -19.89
N VAL A 512 -38.59 -8.51 -19.78
CA VAL A 512 -39.55 -9.51 -19.28
C VAL A 512 -40.01 -9.19 -17.85
N LEU A 513 -39.16 -8.60 -17.02
CA LEU A 513 -39.49 -8.24 -15.64
C LEU A 513 -40.63 -7.20 -15.56
N LEU A 514 -40.77 -6.33 -16.58
CA LEU A 514 -41.84 -5.34 -16.67
C LEU A 514 -43.24 -5.95 -16.82
N SER A 515 -43.33 -7.27 -17.09
CA SER A 515 -44.60 -7.98 -17.16
C SER A 515 -45.22 -8.28 -15.79
N ASP A 516 -44.42 -8.24 -14.72
CA ASP A 516 -44.89 -8.39 -13.34
C ASP A 516 -45.41 -7.04 -12.81
N PRO A 517 -46.71 -6.93 -12.42
CA PRO A 517 -47.29 -5.69 -11.91
C PRO A 517 -46.77 -5.28 -10.52
N THR A 518 -46.04 -6.16 -9.83
CA THR A 518 -45.41 -5.90 -8.52
C THR A 518 -43.92 -5.53 -8.62
N PHE A 519 -43.36 -5.56 -9.84
CA PHE A 519 -41.99 -5.17 -10.12
C PHE A 519 -41.80 -3.66 -9.93
N ASP A 520 -41.03 -3.29 -8.91
CA ASP A 520 -40.71 -1.90 -8.57
C ASP A 520 -39.19 -1.74 -8.41
N PRO A 521 -38.43 -1.60 -9.52
CA PRO A 521 -36.97 -1.54 -9.46
C PRO A 521 -36.47 -0.22 -8.87
N VAL A 522 -35.49 -0.31 -7.98
CA VAL A 522 -34.81 0.82 -7.33
C VAL A 522 -33.32 0.54 -7.23
N ILE A 523 -32.51 1.58 -7.49
CA ILE A 523 -31.06 1.52 -7.26
C ILE A 523 -30.81 1.88 -5.79
N CYS A 524 -30.02 1.07 -5.10
CA CYS A 524 -29.56 1.33 -3.74
C CYS A 524 -28.04 1.39 -3.69
N TRP A 525 -27.50 2.05 -2.68
CA TRP A 525 -26.07 2.03 -2.37
C TRP A 525 -25.82 1.45 -0.98
N LEU A 526 -24.66 0.83 -0.78
CA LEU A 526 -24.27 0.23 0.49
C LEU A 526 -23.59 1.24 1.40
N ASP A 527 -24.26 1.57 2.52
CA ASP A 527 -23.63 2.19 3.67
C ASP A 527 -22.95 1.09 4.49
N GLU A 528 -21.68 0.81 4.20
CA GLU A 528 -20.89 -0.22 4.87
C GLU A 528 -20.74 0.07 6.36
N THR A 529 -20.57 1.34 6.74
CA THR A 529 -20.39 1.75 8.15
C THR A 529 -21.59 1.39 9.01
N ASN A 530 -22.80 1.55 8.48
CA ASN A 530 -24.02 1.21 9.20
C ASN A 530 -24.58 -0.17 8.79
N GLN A 531 -23.96 -0.85 7.82
CA GLN A 531 -24.47 -2.03 7.13
C GLN A 531 -25.93 -1.84 6.71
N ARG A 532 -26.20 -0.92 5.77
CA ARG A 532 -27.56 -0.62 5.28
C ARG A 532 -27.58 -0.35 3.80
N LEU A 533 -28.68 -0.72 3.15
CA LEU A 533 -28.96 -0.33 1.77
C LEU A 533 -29.82 0.92 1.73
N GLU A 534 -29.28 1.99 1.18
CA GLU A 534 -29.92 3.29 1.08
C GLU A 534 -30.49 3.50 -0.33
N GLU A 535 -31.81 3.66 -0.42
CA GLU A 535 -32.51 3.82 -1.69
C GLU A 535 -32.20 5.17 -2.34
N LEU A 536 -31.79 5.14 -3.61
CA LEU A 536 -31.63 6.34 -4.42
C LEU A 536 -32.95 6.76 -5.07
N ASN A 537 -33.05 8.06 -5.37
CA ASN A 537 -34.14 8.62 -6.18
C ASN A 537 -34.06 8.10 -7.62
N THR A 538 -34.61 6.90 -7.84
CA THR A 538 -34.50 6.16 -9.09
C THR A 538 -35.65 6.52 -10.04
N VAL A 539 -35.30 6.81 -11.29
CA VAL A 539 -36.23 7.04 -12.41
C VAL A 539 -36.14 5.88 -13.38
N VAL A 540 -37.26 5.22 -13.64
CA VAL A 540 -37.35 4.05 -14.53
C VAL A 540 -38.03 4.46 -15.84
N THR A 541 -37.35 4.26 -16.96
CA THR A 541 -37.88 4.54 -18.32
C THR A 541 -37.65 3.33 -19.22
N GLY A 542 -38.72 2.65 -19.60
CA GLY A 542 -38.58 1.37 -20.32
C GLY A 542 -37.94 0.32 -19.41
N ASN A 543 -36.85 -0.30 -19.85
CA ASN A 543 -36.06 -1.27 -19.08
C ASN A 543 -34.78 -0.69 -18.49
N GLU A 544 -34.72 0.63 -18.31
CA GLU A 544 -33.56 1.32 -17.74
C GLU A 544 -33.97 2.04 -16.45
N ALA A 545 -33.30 1.70 -15.35
CA ALA A 545 -33.36 2.41 -14.07
C ALA A 545 -32.16 3.38 -14.00
N THR A 546 -32.41 4.61 -13.58
CA THR A 546 -31.39 5.66 -13.51
C THR A 546 -31.44 6.42 -12.20
N ALA A 547 -30.29 6.81 -11.67
CA ALA A 547 -30.18 7.61 -10.44
C ALA A 547 -29.01 8.59 -10.54
N THR A 548 -29.14 9.75 -9.90
CA THR A 548 -28.06 10.74 -9.79
C THR A 548 -27.40 10.63 -8.43
N VAL A 549 -26.07 10.56 -8.41
CA VAL A 549 -25.23 10.41 -7.21
C VAL A 549 -24.16 11.50 -7.15
N SER A 550 -23.67 11.79 -5.95
CA SER A 550 -22.62 12.80 -5.68
C SER A 550 -21.33 12.20 -5.13
N HIS A 551 -21.23 10.87 -5.12
CA HIS A 551 -20.07 10.09 -4.74
C HIS A 551 -20.16 8.75 -5.49
N PHE A 552 -19.07 7.98 -5.51
CA PHE A 552 -19.09 6.59 -5.94
C PHE A 552 -18.95 5.66 -4.72
N SER A 553 -19.51 4.47 -4.85
CA SER A 553 -19.70 3.46 -3.81
C SER A 553 -20.10 2.15 -4.50
N LYS A 554 -20.59 1.18 -3.72
CA LYS A 554 -21.15 -0.09 -4.18
C LYS A 554 -22.65 0.07 -4.36
N TYR A 555 -23.15 -0.19 -5.57
CA TYR A 555 -24.55 -0.01 -5.94
C TYR A 555 -25.18 -1.31 -6.43
N VAL A 556 -26.48 -1.44 -6.21
CA VAL A 556 -27.26 -2.62 -6.58
C VAL A 556 -28.63 -2.23 -7.10
N LEU A 557 -29.18 -3.01 -8.03
CA LEU A 557 -30.58 -2.88 -8.47
C LEU A 557 -31.44 -3.93 -7.74
N ILE A 558 -32.49 -3.47 -7.07
CA ILE A 558 -33.40 -4.37 -6.35
C ILE A 558 -34.87 -4.10 -6.69
N ASN A 559 -35.73 -5.11 -6.56
CA ASN A 559 -37.17 -4.97 -6.52
C ASN A 559 -37.59 -4.51 -5.11
N ARG A 560 -37.91 -3.22 -4.99
CA ARG A 560 -38.25 -2.54 -3.73
C ARG A 560 -39.34 -3.26 -2.93
N THR A 561 -40.36 -3.79 -3.60
CA THR A 561 -41.50 -4.43 -2.92
C THR A 561 -41.03 -5.72 -2.23
N VAL A 562 -40.30 -6.57 -2.96
CA VAL A 562 -39.81 -7.86 -2.44
C VAL A 562 -38.83 -7.64 -1.29
N PHE A 563 -37.89 -6.70 -1.47
CA PHE A 563 -36.89 -6.38 -0.45
C PHE A 563 -37.50 -5.78 0.83
N ARG A 564 -38.43 -4.82 0.71
CA ARG A 564 -39.09 -4.26 1.89
C ARG A 564 -39.97 -5.27 2.61
N ASP A 565 -40.62 -6.15 1.87
CA ASP A 565 -41.46 -7.20 2.46
C ASP A 565 -40.62 -8.20 3.27
N SER A 566 -39.37 -8.49 2.87
CA SER A 566 -38.47 -9.37 3.64
C SER A 566 -38.00 -8.74 4.96
N LEU A 567 -37.90 -7.40 5.02
CA LEU A 567 -37.55 -6.67 6.25
C LEU A 567 -38.74 -6.42 7.19
N THR A 568 -39.99 -6.56 6.74
CA THR A 568 -41.16 -6.24 7.56
C THR A 568 -41.72 -7.45 8.31
N TRP A 569 -41.75 -7.39 9.64
CA TRP A 569 -42.48 -8.36 10.46
C TRP A 569 -43.87 -7.87 10.89
N GLU A 570 -44.81 -8.81 11.04
CA GLU A 570 -46.09 -8.56 11.71
C GLU A 570 -45.97 -8.94 13.18
N ASP A 571 -45.96 -7.95 14.07
CA ASP A 571 -46.00 -8.14 15.53
C ASP A 571 -47.30 -8.86 15.94
N MET A 572 -47.25 -10.18 15.90
CA MET A 572 -48.26 -11.06 16.45
C MET A 572 -47.67 -11.73 17.68
N TRP A 573 -48.35 -11.54 18.80
CA TRP A 573 -48.17 -12.34 20.01
C TRP A 573 -48.02 -13.82 19.64
N SER A 574 -46.83 -14.40 19.82
CA SER A 574 -46.70 -15.85 19.65
C SER A 574 -47.28 -16.54 20.88
N THR A 575 -48.31 -17.36 20.66
CA THR A 575 -48.85 -18.29 21.66
C THR A 575 -48.26 -19.68 21.47
N GLU A 576 -47.21 -19.83 20.64
CA GLU A 576 -46.68 -21.13 20.25
C GLU A 576 -45.99 -21.84 21.42
N GLN A 577 -45.38 -21.07 22.34
CA GLN A 577 -44.78 -21.58 23.57
C GLN A 577 -45.81 -21.81 24.69
N TYR A 578 -46.88 -21.01 24.73
CA TYR A 578 -47.88 -21.03 25.79
C TYR A 578 -49.29 -21.26 25.24
N THR A 579 -49.91 -22.36 25.66
CA THR A 579 -51.27 -22.73 25.27
C THR A 579 -52.35 -21.86 25.92
N ALA A 580 -51.99 -21.05 26.93
CA ALA A 580 -52.90 -20.11 27.61
C ALA A 580 -52.15 -18.95 28.31
N VAL A 581 -52.83 -17.81 28.45
CA VAL A 581 -52.31 -16.62 29.15
C VAL A 581 -53.22 -16.26 30.34
N GLN A 582 -52.64 -16.05 31.51
CA GLN A 582 -53.34 -15.69 32.75
C GLN A 582 -52.62 -14.54 33.47
N VAL A 583 -53.29 -13.40 33.60
CA VAL A 583 -52.74 -12.19 34.22
C VAL A 583 -53.61 -11.74 35.39
N VAL A 584 -53.01 -11.46 36.55
CA VAL A 584 -53.75 -10.88 37.69
C VAL A 584 -53.17 -9.52 38.08
N PHE A 585 -54.00 -8.49 38.07
CA PHE A 585 -53.63 -7.15 38.52
C PHE A 585 -53.93 -7.02 40.01
N VAL A 586 -52.93 -6.65 40.81
CA VAL A 586 -53.03 -6.43 42.25
C VAL A 586 -52.84 -4.94 42.51
N ILE A 587 -53.94 -4.22 42.71
CA ILE A 587 -53.98 -2.76 42.68
C ILE A 587 -54.22 -2.21 44.09
N ASP A 588 -53.32 -1.32 44.49
CA ASP A 588 -53.41 -0.56 45.74
C ASP A 588 -54.56 0.46 45.71
N ASP A 589 -55.37 0.43 46.76
CA ASP A 589 -56.49 1.35 47.02
C ASP A 589 -56.38 2.01 48.40
N SER A 590 -55.20 1.96 49.01
CA SER A 590 -54.91 2.55 50.31
C SER A 590 -54.95 4.08 50.28
N GLY A 591 -54.93 4.69 51.46
CA GLY A 591 -55.00 6.15 51.63
C GLY A 591 -53.89 6.92 50.93
N SER A 592 -52.69 6.36 50.79
CA SER A 592 -51.54 7.03 50.16
C SER A 592 -51.73 7.25 48.65
N MET A 593 -52.53 6.40 48.00
CA MET A 593 -52.88 6.54 46.59
C MET A 593 -53.68 7.82 46.29
N SER A 594 -54.31 8.44 47.30
CA SER A 594 -54.95 9.76 47.13
C SER A 594 -53.94 10.90 46.86
N GLY A 595 -52.69 10.73 47.30
CA GLY A 595 -51.59 11.64 47.03
C GLY A 595 -50.74 11.24 45.82
N ASN A 596 -50.44 9.94 45.67
CA ASN A 596 -49.55 9.45 44.61
C ASN A 596 -50.26 9.28 43.25
N ASP A 597 -51.57 9.04 43.22
CA ASP A 597 -52.38 8.90 42.00
C ASP A 597 -53.79 9.48 42.18
N PRO A 598 -53.91 10.82 42.34
CA PRO A 598 -55.20 11.46 42.56
C PRO A 598 -56.17 11.28 41.38
N GLY A 599 -55.63 11.10 40.17
CA GLY A 599 -56.38 10.89 38.93
C GLY A 599 -56.76 9.43 38.64
N LYS A 600 -56.34 8.48 39.48
CA LYS A 600 -56.53 7.03 39.26
C LYS A 600 -56.00 6.55 37.89
N LYS A 601 -54.92 7.15 37.39
CA LYS A 601 -54.29 6.77 36.11
C LYS A 601 -53.89 5.31 36.09
N ARG A 602 -53.58 4.72 37.24
CA ARG A 602 -53.32 3.28 37.39
C ARG A 602 -54.46 2.39 36.88
N LEU A 603 -55.72 2.86 36.95
CA LEU A 603 -56.87 2.12 36.45
C LEU A 603 -57.02 2.24 34.93
N SER A 604 -56.70 3.40 34.34
CA SER A 604 -56.73 3.55 32.88
C SER A 604 -55.63 2.74 32.20
N VAL A 605 -54.40 2.76 32.71
CA VAL A 605 -53.30 1.97 32.12
C VAL A 605 -53.53 0.47 32.23
N ALA A 606 -54.10 0.00 33.35
CA ALA A 606 -54.49 -1.41 33.49
C ALA A 606 -55.60 -1.80 32.51
N ARG A 607 -56.60 -0.93 32.28
CA ARG A 607 -57.64 -1.17 31.26
C ARG A 607 -57.07 -1.23 29.86
N ASP A 608 -56.17 -0.31 29.53
CA ASP A 608 -55.56 -0.21 28.20
C ASP A 608 -54.67 -1.43 27.92
N LEU A 609 -53.90 -1.91 28.91
CA LEU A 609 -53.10 -3.13 28.78
C LEU A 609 -53.99 -4.37 28.61
N ILE A 610 -55.03 -4.54 29.43
CA ILE A 610 -55.97 -5.66 29.30
C ILE A 610 -56.68 -5.65 27.94
N GLY A 611 -56.98 -4.46 27.40
CA GLY A 611 -57.60 -4.30 26.09
C GLY A 611 -56.73 -4.77 24.92
N ARG A 612 -55.43 -5.02 25.15
CA ARG A 612 -54.47 -5.53 24.17
C ARG A 612 -54.22 -7.03 24.30
N PHE A 613 -54.82 -7.71 25.29
CA PHE A 613 -54.63 -9.14 25.49
C PHE A 613 -55.21 -9.98 24.33
N PRO A 614 -54.60 -11.11 23.99
CA PRO A 614 -55.00 -11.97 22.88
C PRO A 614 -56.30 -12.70 23.22
N ASP A 615 -56.97 -13.16 22.17
CA ASP A 615 -58.21 -13.91 22.31
C ASP A 615 -57.98 -15.18 23.15
N GLY A 616 -58.75 -15.32 24.23
CA GLY A 616 -58.64 -16.46 25.16
C GLY A 616 -57.80 -16.18 26.41
N ALA A 617 -57.05 -15.08 26.46
CA ALA A 617 -56.36 -14.64 27.68
C ALA A 617 -57.36 -14.37 28.83
N ARG A 618 -56.94 -14.67 30.06
CA ARG A 618 -57.75 -14.49 31.26
C ARG A 618 -57.12 -13.49 32.20
N ALA A 619 -57.94 -12.56 32.69
CA ALA A 619 -57.52 -11.48 33.57
C ALA A 619 -58.29 -11.51 34.89
N GLY A 620 -57.58 -11.30 36.01
CA GLY A 620 -58.17 -11.12 37.34
C GLY A 620 -57.80 -9.78 37.95
N ILE A 621 -58.70 -9.17 38.72
CA ILE A 621 -58.43 -7.90 39.41
C ILE A 621 -58.59 -8.08 40.92
N VAL A 622 -57.51 -7.88 41.66
CA VAL A 622 -57.49 -7.84 43.12
C VAL A 622 -57.20 -6.41 43.57
N ARG A 623 -58.08 -5.88 44.41
CA ARG A 623 -57.88 -4.60 45.09
C ARG A 623 -57.43 -4.85 46.52
N PHE A 624 -56.46 -4.09 47.02
CA PHE A 624 -56.06 -4.17 48.43
C PHE A 624 -55.94 -2.81 49.12
N ALA A 625 -56.29 -2.78 50.40
CA ALA A 625 -56.09 -1.68 51.35
C ALA A 625 -55.97 -2.30 52.76
N ASP A 626 -56.82 -1.93 53.72
CA ASP A 626 -56.96 -2.65 55.01
C ASP A 626 -57.41 -4.10 54.81
N ASN A 627 -58.24 -4.33 53.79
CA ASN A 627 -58.71 -5.63 53.34
C ASN A 627 -58.48 -5.76 51.83
N GLN A 628 -58.47 -7.00 51.38
CA GLN A 628 -58.30 -7.43 49.99
C GLN A 628 -59.63 -7.90 49.42
N THR A 629 -59.93 -7.50 48.18
CA THR A 629 -61.16 -7.87 47.47
C THR A 629 -60.79 -8.36 46.09
N ASP A 630 -61.25 -9.55 45.75
CA ASP A 630 -61.27 -10.06 44.38
C ASP A 630 -62.48 -9.42 43.67
N LEU A 631 -62.22 -8.50 42.74
CA LEU A 631 -63.25 -7.72 42.05
C LEU A 631 -63.83 -8.46 40.84
N THR A 632 -63.11 -9.44 40.29
CA THR A 632 -63.56 -10.23 39.14
C THR A 632 -64.15 -11.58 39.53
N GLY A 633 -63.95 -12.04 40.77
CA GLY A 633 -64.34 -13.38 41.21
C GLY A 633 -63.47 -14.47 40.59
N GLY A 634 -62.17 -14.21 40.40
CA GLY A 634 -61.21 -15.09 39.74
C GLY A 634 -60.79 -14.60 38.34
N LEU A 635 -60.18 -15.49 37.56
CA LEU A 635 -59.71 -15.23 36.20
C LEU A 635 -60.87 -15.22 35.18
N GLN A 636 -61.16 -14.05 34.60
CA GLN A 636 -62.29 -13.81 33.68
C GLN A 636 -61.80 -13.31 32.31
N ASP A 637 -62.72 -13.10 31.36
CA ASP A 637 -62.40 -12.47 30.07
C ASP A 637 -62.00 -10.98 30.23
N ALA A 638 -61.34 -10.43 29.21
CA ALA A 638 -60.85 -9.05 29.19
C ALA A 638 -61.96 -8.02 29.45
N GLY A 639 -63.17 -8.20 28.90
CA GLY A 639 -64.29 -7.29 29.08
C GLY A 639 -64.79 -7.23 30.52
N THR A 640 -64.89 -8.39 31.17
CA THR A 640 -65.24 -8.50 32.60
C THR A 640 -64.17 -7.86 33.50
N ALA A 641 -62.89 -8.11 33.21
CA ALA A 641 -61.78 -7.52 33.96
C ALA A 641 -61.70 -5.98 33.80
N ILE A 642 -61.86 -5.46 32.58
CA ILE A 642 -61.93 -4.01 32.31
C ILE A 642 -63.08 -3.36 33.08
N SER A 643 -64.24 -4.03 33.17
CA SER A 643 -65.40 -3.54 33.91
C SER A 643 -65.14 -3.46 35.43
N ALA A 644 -64.35 -4.39 35.97
CA ALA A 644 -63.97 -4.40 37.38
C ALA A 644 -63.06 -3.21 37.76
N LEU A 645 -62.34 -2.63 36.80
CA LEU A 645 -61.48 -1.44 36.97
C LEU A 645 -62.24 -0.11 36.97
N SER A 646 -63.56 -0.13 37.21
CA SER A 646 -64.36 1.09 37.37
C SER A 646 -63.92 1.89 38.59
N ASP A 647 -63.83 3.21 38.46
CA ASP A 647 -63.52 4.15 39.56
C ASP A 647 -64.40 3.96 40.79
N LEU A 648 -65.63 3.47 40.64
CA LEU A 648 -66.58 3.20 41.73
C LEU A 648 -66.09 2.10 42.68
N ASN A 649 -65.22 1.21 42.20
CA ASN A 649 -64.65 0.12 42.98
C ASN A 649 -63.38 0.52 43.73
N PHE A 650 -62.88 1.75 43.55
CA PHE A 650 -61.62 2.23 44.16
C PHE A 650 -61.90 3.51 44.95
N HIS A 651 -61.51 3.55 46.22
CA HIS A 651 -61.82 4.64 47.14
C HIS A 651 -60.61 5.44 47.63
N ASN A 652 -59.38 4.95 47.42
CA ASN A 652 -58.13 5.53 47.92
C ASN A 652 -58.16 5.79 49.44
N LEU A 653 -58.59 4.80 50.24
CA LEU A 653 -58.82 4.92 51.68
C LEU A 653 -58.45 3.63 52.42
N GLY A 654 -57.90 3.77 53.63
CA GLY A 654 -57.49 2.66 54.50
C GLY A 654 -55.97 2.48 54.59
N GLY A 655 -55.54 1.49 55.35
CA GLY A 655 -54.14 1.03 55.43
C GLY A 655 -53.72 0.17 54.22
N THR A 656 -52.56 -0.50 54.32
CA THR A 656 -51.91 -1.15 53.17
C THR A 656 -51.43 -2.57 53.50
N ASN A 657 -52.20 -3.60 53.09
CA ASN A 657 -51.87 -5.02 53.26
C ASN A 657 -51.58 -5.68 51.89
N MET A 658 -50.42 -5.37 51.31
CA MET A 658 -50.04 -5.78 49.95
C MET A 658 -49.87 -7.30 49.85
N TYR A 659 -49.20 -7.93 50.81
CA TYR A 659 -48.89 -9.36 50.71
C TYR A 659 -50.15 -10.24 50.86
N LYS A 660 -51.15 -9.83 51.64
CA LYS A 660 -52.47 -10.49 51.64
C LYS A 660 -53.22 -10.32 50.32
N GLY A 661 -53.05 -9.18 49.63
CA GLY A 661 -53.55 -8.97 48.27
C GLY A 661 -52.91 -9.93 47.28
N LEU A 662 -51.58 -10.06 47.34
CA LEU A 662 -50.81 -11.03 46.55
C LEU A 662 -51.21 -12.48 46.81
N GLN A 663 -51.41 -12.88 48.07
CA GLN A 663 -51.92 -14.22 48.40
C GLN A 663 -53.28 -14.48 47.73
N LYS A 664 -54.18 -13.49 47.76
CA LYS A 664 -55.50 -13.58 47.13
C LYS A 664 -55.42 -13.73 45.61
N ALA A 665 -54.44 -13.07 44.98
CA ALA A 665 -54.17 -13.21 43.55
C ALA A 665 -53.57 -14.59 43.21
N LEU A 666 -52.63 -15.07 44.01
CA LEU A 666 -52.02 -16.39 43.83
C LEU A 666 -53.04 -17.54 43.96
N ASP A 667 -54.08 -17.37 44.78
CA ASP A 667 -55.18 -18.33 44.91
C ASP A 667 -56.04 -18.45 43.62
N MET A 668 -55.90 -17.53 42.67
CA MET A 668 -56.62 -17.57 41.38
C MET A 668 -55.96 -18.47 40.35
N PHE A 669 -54.68 -18.78 40.53
CA PHE A 669 -53.93 -19.66 39.64
C PHE A 669 -54.02 -21.11 40.14
N GLU A 670 -54.45 -22.02 39.26
CA GLU A 670 -54.52 -23.46 39.52
C GLU A 670 -53.38 -24.20 38.80
N GLY A 671 -52.82 -25.22 39.46
CA GLY A 671 -51.80 -26.11 38.87
C GLY A 671 -50.35 -25.59 38.94
N GLU A 672 -49.44 -26.36 38.33
CA GLU A 672 -47.99 -26.11 38.22
C GLU A 672 -47.56 -26.40 36.76
N ASP A 673 -48.26 -25.81 35.79
CA ASP A 673 -48.07 -26.07 34.36
C ASP A 673 -47.19 -25.00 33.69
N ASP A 674 -46.13 -25.42 33.03
CA ASP A 674 -45.16 -24.55 32.37
C ASP A 674 -45.65 -24.08 30.97
N THR A 675 -46.75 -24.63 30.46
CA THR A 675 -47.35 -24.24 29.16
C THR A 675 -48.38 -23.12 29.26
N THR A 676 -48.59 -22.55 30.46
CA THR A 676 -49.48 -21.39 30.67
C THR A 676 -48.67 -20.22 31.19
N LEU A 677 -48.64 -19.10 30.46
CA LEU A 677 -48.03 -17.87 30.93
C LEU A 677 -48.84 -17.31 32.11
N ARG A 678 -48.25 -17.34 33.31
CA ARG A 678 -48.88 -16.81 34.54
C ARG A 678 -48.09 -15.63 35.08
N THR A 679 -48.75 -14.48 35.18
CA THR A 679 -48.10 -13.27 35.68
C THR A 679 -49.03 -12.46 36.59
N ILE A 680 -48.44 -11.86 37.62
CA ILE A 680 -49.09 -10.89 38.48
C ILE A 680 -48.45 -9.52 38.22
N ILE A 681 -49.28 -8.48 38.11
CA ILE A 681 -48.81 -7.09 38.03
C ILE A 681 -49.30 -6.36 39.27
N VAL A 682 -48.36 -5.96 40.14
CA VAL A 682 -48.66 -5.25 41.39
C VAL A 682 -48.48 -3.76 41.19
N LEU A 683 -49.45 -2.95 41.59
CA LEU A 683 -49.37 -1.48 41.57
C LEU A 683 -49.53 -0.97 42.98
N SER A 684 -48.48 -0.32 43.52
CA SER A 684 -48.48 0.18 44.91
C SER A 684 -47.39 1.22 45.09
N ASP A 685 -47.44 1.98 46.18
CA ASP A 685 -46.31 2.77 46.65
C ASP A 685 -45.28 1.95 47.46
N GLY A 686 -45.54 0.65 47.67
CA GLY A 686 -44.65 -0.29 48.34
C GLY A 686 -44.75 -0.28 49.87
N GLU A 687 -45.54 0.63 50.45
CA GLU A 687 -45.79 0.63 51.89
C GLU A 687 -46.67 -0.55 52.28
N THR A 688 -46.32 -1.27 53.35
CA THR A 688 -47.20 -2.35 53.81
C THR A 688 -47.00 -2.77 55.26
N TYR A 689 -48.08 -3.19 55.91
CA TYR A 689 -48.10 -3.65 57.30
C TYR A 689 -47.94 -5.16 57.48
N ASP A 690 -48.02 -5.95 56.40
CA ASP A 690 -47.98 -7.42 56.43
C ASP A 690 -46.71 -8.01 55.77
N ALA A 691 -45.62 -7.24 55.81
CA ALA A 691 -44.30 -7.60 55.30
C ALA A 691 -43.75 -8.96 55.75
N ASN A 692 -44.19 -9.45 56.91
CA ASN A 692 -43.82 -10.78 57.43
C ASN A 692 -44.32 -11.95 56.55
N LEU A 693 -45.13 -11.68 55.53
CA LEU A 693 -45.63 -12.68 54.58
C LEU A 693 -44.80 -12.78 53.28
N HIS A 694 -43.75 -11.97 53.12
CA HIS A 694 -42.92 -11.90 51.90
C HIS A 694 -42.45 -13.29 51.43
N ASP A 695 -41.71 -14.02 52.26
CA ASP A 695 -41.17 -15.33 51.93
C ASP A 695 -42.27 -16.36 51.58
N THR A 696 -43.44 -16.22 52.23
CA THR A 696 -44.59 -17.10 51.96
C THR A 696 -45.19 -16.84 50.58
N VAL A 697 -45.24 -15.57 50.16
CA VAL A 697 -45.73 -15.18 48.83
C VAL A 697 -44.74 -15.60 47.75
N VAL A 698 -43.45 -15.35 47.94
CA VAL A 698 -42.39 -15.76 47.00
C VAL A 698 -42.41 -17.27 46.80
N ALA A 699 -42.45 -18.05 47.88
CA ALA A 699 -42.53 -19.51 47.79
C ALA A 699 -43.81 -19.98 47.07
N ALA A 700 -44.94 -19.31 47.29
CA ALA A 700 -46.21 -19.65 46.65
C ALA A 700 -46.26 -19.28 45.17
N ALA A 701 -45.60 -18.20 44.76
CA ALA A 701 -45.47 -17.74 43.38
C ALA A 701 -44.54 -18.66 42.58
N ASN A 702 -43.34 -18.93 43.11
CA ASN A 702 -42.37 -19.83 42.46
C ASN A 702 -42.91 -21.25 42.30
N LYS A 703 -43.64 -21.75 43.31
CA LYS A 703 -44.32 -23.05 43.23
C LYS A 703 -45.32 -23.11 42.07
N ARG A 704 -46.08 -22.03 41.83
CA ARG A 704 -47.11 -21.96 40.78
C ARG A 704 -46.58 -21.40 39.45
N LYS A 705 -45.27 -21.15 39.36
CA LYS A 705 -44.60 -20.57 38.19
C LYS A 705 -45.22 -19.21 37.80
N VAL A 706 -45.53 -18.40 38.80
CA VAL A 706 -46.12 -17.07 38.60
C VAL A 706 -45.02 -16.02 38.73
N LYS A 707 -44.73 -15.32 37.63
CA LYS A 707 -43.86 -14.13 37.66
C LYS A 707 -44.61 -12.97 38.32
N ILE A 708 -44.00 -12.25 39.27
CA ILE A 708 -44.63 -11.06 39.88
C ILE A 708 -43.90 -9.81 39.41
N ASN A 709 -44.51 -9.09 38.49
CA ASN A 709 -44.07 -7.77 38.07
C ASN A 709 -44.59 -6.72 39.05
N THR A 710 -43.74 -5.74 39.40
CA THR A 710 -44.09 -4.72 40.40
C THR A 710 -43.93 -3.32 39.83
N VAL A 711 -44.92 -2.47 40.06
CA VAL A 711 -44.97 -1.07 39.63
C VAL A 711 -45.14 -0.20 40.87
N GLY A 712 -44.03 0.41 41.27
CA GLY A 712 -43.94 1.37 42.35
C GLY A 712 -44.43 2.75 41.92
N LEU A 713 -45.33 3.36 42.70
CA LEU A 713 -45.86 4.69 42.42
C LEU A 713 -45.77 5.62 43.65
N GLY A 714 -44.89 6.61 43.55
CA GLY A 714 -44.59 7.57 44.62
C GLY A 714 -43.45 7.11 45.55
N GLY A 715 -43.24 7.89 46.63
CA GLY A 715 -42.48 7.54 47.85
C GLY A 715 -41.09 6.86 47.72
N GLY A 716 -40.03 7.66 47.84
CA GLY A 716 -38.73 7.21 48.40
C GLY A 716 -37.67 6.82 47.38
N GLY A 717 -36.60 7.62 47.30
CA GLY A 717 -35.38 7.26 46.57
C GLY A 717 -34.64 6.04 47.17
N PRO A 718 -33.37 5.84 46.82
CA PRO A 718 -32.61 4.64 47.20
C PRO A 718 -32.74 4.30 48.70
N GLY A 719 -33.13 3.07 49.00
CA GLY A 719 -33.42 2.56 50.34
C GLY A 719 -34.88 2.70 50.81
N GLY A 720 -35.81 3.17 49.97
CA GLY A 720 -37.24 3.28 50.25
C GLY A 720 -38.00 1.94 50.33
N SER A 721 -39.29 2.00 50.67
CA SER A 721 -40.18 0.82 50.79
C SER A 721 -40.35 0.06 49.48
N PHE A 722 -40.31 0.74 48.33
CA PHE A 722 -40.25 0.11 47.01
C PHE A 722 -39.02 -0.79 46.84
N GLU A 723 -37.81 -0.28 47.07
CA GLU A 723 -36.57 -1.05 46.92
C GLU A 723 -36.47 -2.19 47.94
N GLN A 724 -36.88 -1.93 49.19
CA GLN A 724 -36.82 -2.93 50.25
C GLN A 724 -37.87 -4.05 50.12
N ARG A 725 -38.88 -3.93 49.25
CA ARG A 725 -40.01 -4.87 49.24
C ARG A 725 -40.46 -5.28 47.85
N MET A 726 -40.75 -4.33 46.97
CA MET A 726 -41.31 -4.60 45.64
C MET A 726 -40.21 -5.05 44.67
N LYS A 727 -39.06 -4.35 44.64
CA LYS A 727 -37.91 -4.77 43.82
C LYS A 727 -37.41 -6.17 44.19
N MET A 728 -37.27 -6.45 45.49
CA MET A 728 -36.91 -7.80 45.95
C MET A 728 -37.97 -8.85 45.62
N LEU A 729 -39.26 -8.52 45.75
CA LEU A 729 -40.35 -9.45 45.42
C LEU A 729 -40.34 -9.82 43.94
N ALA A 730 -40.16 -8.85 43.05
CA ALA A 730 -40.13 -9.09 41.61
C ALA A 730 -38.96 -9.98 41.23
N SER A 731 -37.73 -9.59 41.63
CA SER A 731 -36.51 -10.35 41.40
C SER A 731 -36.58 -11.79 41.92
N GLN A 732 -37.12 -12.02 43.12
CA GLN A 732 -37.23 -13.37 43.69
C GLN A 732 -38.29 -14.26 43.05
N THR A 733 -39.12 -13.71 42.16
CA THR A 733 -40.16 -14.45 41.42
C THR A 733 -39.94 -14.47 39.91
N GLY A 734 -38.80 -13.96 39.44
CA GLY A 734 -38.51 -13.85 38.00
C GLY A 734 -39.41 -12.85 37.26
N GLY A 735 -39.91 -11.83 37.98
CA GLY A 735 -40.62 -10.70 37.38
C GLY A 735 -39.83 -9.40 37.51
N GLU A 736 -40.24 -8.40 36.77
CA GLU A 736 -39.56 -7.10 36.68
C GLU A 736 -40.12 -6.05 37.64
N SER A 737 -39.29 -5.08 37.99
CA SER A 737 -39.68 -3.99 38.88
C SER A 737 -39.52 -2.61 38.21
N TYR A 738 -40.59 -1.83 38.25
CA TYR A 738 -40.67 -0.50 37.68
C TYR A 738 -41.00 0.50 38.77
N HIS A 739 -40.43 1.70 38.71
CA HIS A 739 -40.72 2.76 39.67
C HIS A 739 -40.98 4.08 38.95
N SER A 740 -41.99 4.81 39.40
CA SER A 740 -42.18 6.20 39.02
C SER A 740 -42.60 7.04 40.21
N GLN A 741 -42.10 8.27 40.25
CA GLN A 741 -42.58 9.30 41.18
C GLN A 741 -43.84 10.00 40.66
N ASP A 742 -44.15 9.87 39.37
CA ASP A 742 -45.26 10.53 38.68
C ASP A 742 -46.20 9.51 38.04
N ALA A 743 -47.50 9.64 38.30
CA ALA A 743 -48.55 8.81 37.72
C ALA A 743 -48.66 9.00 36.19
N ASP A 744 -48.15 10.09 35.64
CA ASP A 744 -48.17 10.39 34.21
C ASP A 744 -47.20 9.48 33.42
N ALA A 745 -46.14 8.99 34.07
CA ALA A 745 -45.18 8.06 33.46
C ALA A 745 -45.67 6.59 33.45
N LEU A 746 -46.82 6.29 34.08
CA LEU A 746 -47.37 4.93 34.10
C LEU A 746 -47.67 4.40 32.70
N ASN A 747 -48.05 5.24 31.74
CA ASN A 747 -48.30 4.79 30.36
C ASN A 747 -47.05 4.09 29.77
N GLY A 748 -45.88 4.71 29.88
CA GLY A 748 -44.64 4.13 29.35
C GLY A 748 -44.19 2.87 30.09
N ILE A 749 -44.41 2.80 31.41
CA ILE A 749 -44.13 1.59 32.20
C ILE A 749 -45.02 0.43 31.76
N TYR A 750 -46.32 0.69 31.57
CA TYR A 750 -47.28 -0.32 31.14
C TYR A 750 -47.10 -0.74 29.67
N GLU A 751 -46.57 0.15 28.83
CA GLU A 751 -46.11 -0.21 27.48
C GLU A 751 -44.91 -1.16 27.54
N ASN A 752 -43.94 -0.92 28.42
CA ASN A 752 -42.81 -1.83 28.61
C ASN A 752 -43.26 -3.19 29.17
N ILE A 753 -44.16 -3.20 30.17
CA ILE A 753 -44.72 -4.45 30.70
C ILE A 753 -45.50 -5.22 29.64
N GLY A 754 -46.14 -4.53 28.69
CA GLY A 754 -46.81 -5.15 27.55
C GLY A 754 -45.87 -5.84 26.56
N LYS A 755 -44.58 -5.46 26.55
CA LYS A 755 -43.53 -6.07 25.70
C LYS A 755 -42.89 -7.33 26.32
N LEU A 756 -42.97 -7.50 27.65
CA LEU A 756 -42.37 -8.64 28.40
C LEU A 756 -43.01 -10.02 28.12
N ILE A 757 -43.93 -10.12 27.14
CA ILE A 757 -44.57 -11.36 26.77
C ILE A 757 -43.77 -11.95 25.59
N ASP A 758 -42.63 -12.54 25.96
CA ASP A 758 -41.73 -13.46 25.22
C ASP A 758 -40.90 -12.91 24.04
N ILE A 759 -40.04 -11.93 24.33
CA ILE A 759 -38.88 -11.51 23.50
C ILE A 759 -37.59 -11.39 24.35
N GLU A 760 -37.62 -11.90 25.58
CA GLU A 760 -36.52 -11.76 26.56
C GLU A 760 -35.97 -13.13 27.01
N THR A 761 -36.51 -14.23 26.49
CA THR A 761 -35.96 -15.56 26.76
C THR A 761 -34.74 -15.74 25.86
N ASP A 762 -33.59 -15.96 26.49
CA ASP A 762 -32.28 -16.23 25.91
C ASP A 762 -31.81 -17.52 26.62
N SER A 763 -31.94 -18.65 25.94
CA SER A 763 -31.91 -20.00 26.50
C SER A 763 -30.50 -20.54 26.72
N ASP A 764 -29.53 -20.12 25.93
CA ASP A 764 -28.11 -20.46 26.06
C ASP A 764 -27.24 -19.32 26.62
N GLY A 765 -27.78 -18.11 26.69
CA GLY A 765 -27.20 -16.98 27.41
C GLY A 765 -26.13 -16.22 26.63
N ASP A 766 -26.18 -16.25 25.29
CA ASP A 766 -25.25 -15.58 24.40
C ASP A 766 -25.55 -14.08 24.22
N GLY A 767 -26.74 -13.63 24.64
CA GLY A 767 -27.20 -12.25 24.52
C GLY A 767 -28.18 -11.99 23.37
N ILE A 768 -28.51 -13.00 22.57
CA ILE A 768 -29.59 -12.99 21.58
C ILE A 768 -30.80 -13.73 22.19
N ALA A 769 -32.01 -13.22 21.97
CA ALA A 769 -33.20 -13.92 22.45
C ALA A 769 -33.60 -15.05 21.48
N ASP A 770 -34.08 -16.18 22.00
CA ASP A 770 -34.57 -17.37 21.27
C ASP A 770 -35.44 -17.04 20.06
N TRP A 771 -36.23 -15.96 20.16
CA TRP A 771 -37.09 -15.54 19.07
C TRP A 771 -36.29 -14.95 17.89
N TYR A 772 -35.29 -14.13 18.18
CA TYR A 772 -34.41 -13.52 17.17
C TYR A 772 -33.52 -14.58 16.53
N GLU A 773 -33.09 -15.58 17.28
CA GLU A 773 -32.33 -16.70 16.72
C GLU A 773 -33.09 -17.48 15.63
N ASP A 774 -34.42 -17.59 15.73
CA ASP A 774 -35.24 -18.23 14.70
C ASP A 774 -35.63 -17.27 13.52
N HIS A 775 -35.45 -15.94 13.65
CA HIS A 775 -36.08 -14.95 12.76
C HIS A 775 -35.26 -13.66 12.51
N LEU A 776 -33.95 -13.67 12.73
CA LEU A 776 -33.13 -12.47 12.58
C LEU A 776 -33.00 -12.13 11.08
N ALA A 777 -33.44 -10.93 10.69
CA ALA A 777 -33.17 -10.43 9.35
C ALA A 777 -31.83 -9.67 9.34
N LEU A 778 -31.02 -9.89 8.30
CA LEU A 778 -29.86 -9.06 8.01
C LEU A 778 -30.28 -7.81 7.22
N PHE A 779 -29.39 -6.84 7.13
CA PHE A 779 -29.67 -5.59 6.41
C PHE A 779 -29.97 -5.79 4.92
N ASN A 780 -29.41 -6.85 4.32
CA ASN A 780 -29.65 -7.26 2.94
C ASN A 780 -30.98 -8.04 2.79
N GLY A 781 -31.74 -8.20 3.87
CA GLY A 781 -33.06 -8.82 3.87
C GLY A 781 -33.05 -10.35 3.89
N THR A 782 -31.89 -11.00 3.87
CA THR A 782 -31.77 -12.43 4.14
C THR A 782 -32.09 -12.72 5.61
N SER A 783 -32.53 -13.96 5.91
CA SER A 783 -32.83 -14.39 7.27
C SER A 783 -31.73 -15.30 7.78
N LEU A 784 -31.18 -14.95 8.93
CA LEU A 784 -30.23 -15.76 9.68
C LEU A 784 -31.00 -16.67 10.67
N THR A 785 -30.58 -17.92 10.81
CA THR A 785 -31.17 -18.88 11.76
C THR A 785 -30.07 -19.48 12.62
N LEU A 786 -30.19 -19.32 13.93
CA LEU A 786 -29.23 -19.71 14.96
C LEU A 786 -29.79 -20.84 15.85
N ASP A 787 -28.95 -21.54 16.60
CA ASP A 787 -29.37 -22.57 17.55
C ASP A 787 -29.48 -22.04 18.97
N LYS A 788 -30.70 -21.65 19.37
CA LYS A 788 -31.11 -21.22 20.72
C LYS A 788 -30.79 -22.07 21.94
N ASN A 789 -30.08 -23.18 21.77
CA ASN A 789 -29.58 -23.99 22.88
C ASN A 789 -28.07 -24.16 22.84
N ASN A 790 -27.40 -23.46 21.93
CA ASN A 790 -25.99 -23.53 21.66
C ASN A 790 -25.48 -22.10 21.37
N PRO A 791 -24.75 -21.47 22.31
CA PRO A 791 -24.38 -20.07 22.22
C PRO A 791 -23.32 -19.76 21.14
N ASP A 792 -23.01 -20.71 20.25
CA ASP A 792 -21.93 -20.71 19.25
C ASP A 792 -22.40 -21.67 18.13
N THR A 793 -23.21 -21.16 17.21
CA THR A 793 -24.03 -21.92 16.27
C THR A 793 -23.19 -22.69 15.25
N ASP A 794 -22.15 -22.08 14.69
CA ASP A 794 -21.24 -22.71 13.73
C ASP A 794 -20.06 -23.46 14.37
N GLY A 795 -19.74 -23.17 15.63
CA GLY A 795 -18.74 -23.87 16.42
C GLY A 795 -17.31 -23.38 16.19
N ASP A 796 -17.13 -22.16 15.69
CA ASP A 796 -15.83 -21.55 15.43
C ASP A 796 -15.13 -21.07 16.72
N GLY A 797 -15.90 -20.88 17.79
CA GLY A 797 -15.45 -20.49 19.12
C GLY A 797 -15.71 -19.03 19.50
N ILE A 798 -16.35 -18.25 18.64
CA ILE A 798 -17.03 -16.99 18.96
C ILE A 798 -18.48 -17.32 19.33
N VAL A 799 -19.11 -16.52 20.20
CA VAL A 799 -20.52 -16.73 20.55
C VAL A 799 -21.41 -15.86 19.68
N ASP A 800 -22.58 -16.33 19.25
CA ASP A 800 -23.39 -15.65 18.24
C ASP A 800 -23.70 -14.19 18.63
N GLY A 801 -23.96 -13.95 19.92
CA GLY A 801 -24.20 -12.61 20.46
C GLY A 801 -23.00 -11.66 20.41
N ASP A 802 -21.77 -12.17 20.41
CA ASP A 802 -20.54 -11.38 20.22
C ASP A 802 -20.23 -11.12 18.73
N GLU A 803 -20.73 -11.96 17.82
CA GLU A 803 -20.61 -11.79 16.37
C GLU A 803 -21.61 -10.78 15.80
N ILE A 804 -22.67 -10.46 16.55
CA ILE A 804 -23.62 -9.41 16.18
C ILE A 804 -23.26 -8.12 16.92
N ALA A 805 -22.66 -7.16 16.21
CA ALA A 805 -22.31 -5.84 16.74
C ALA A 805 -23.48 -5.13 17.42
N GLN A 806 -24.66 -5.17 16.80
CA GLN A 806 -25.84 -4.47 17.30
C GLN A 806 -27.14 -4.97 16.66
N LEU A 807 -28.19 -5.12 17.48
CA LEU A 807 -29.58 -5.25 17.01
C LEU A 807 -30.25 -3.87 16.88
N GLU A 808 -30.73 -3.55 15.67
CA GLU A 808 -31.47 -2.31 15.40
C GLU A 808 -32.98 -2.54 15.42
N TYR A 809 -33.72 -1.69 16.13
CA TYR A 809 -35.18 -1.78 16.26
C TYR A 809 -35.89 -0.59 15.60
N ALA A 810 -36.49 -0.82 14.43
CA ALA A 810 -37.24 0.19 13.70
C ALA A 810 -38.76 -0.02 13.85
N TYR A 811 -39.40 0.85 14.61
CA TYR A 811 -40.86 0.82 14.79
C TYR A 811 -41.58 1.65 13.73
N ASN A 812 -42.72 1.16 13.24
CA ASN A 812 -43.61 1.97 12.42
C ASN A 812 -44.24 3.13 13.24
N ALA A 813 -44.84 4.12 12.56
CA ALA A 813 -45.27 5.38 13.20
C ALA A 813 -46.29 5.22 14.35
N ASN A 814 -47.10 4.16 14.34
CA ASN A 814 -48.05 3.82 15.40
C ASN A 814 -47.50 2.77 16.39
N ARG A 815 -46.23 2.36 16.25
CA ARG A 815 -45.51 1.37 17.06
C ARG A 815 -46.23 0.02 17.18
N THR A 816 -46.90 -0.40 16.12
CA THR A 816 -47.59 -1.70 16.03
C THR A 816 -46.85 -2.73 15.18
N LYS A 817 -45.80 -2.33 14.47
CA LYS A 817 -44.88 -3.21 13.76
C LYS A 817 -43.46 -2.76 14.11
N VAL A 818 -42.57 -3.73 14.28
CA VAL A 818 -41.14 -3.51 14.49
C VAL A 818 -40.39 -4.34 13.46
N THR A 819 -39.41 -3.75 12.82
CA THR A 819 -38.38 -4.44 12.04
C THR A 819 -37.15 -4.52 12.94
N VAL A 820 -36.59 -5.71 13.07
CA VAL A 820 -35.34 -5.94 13.82
C VAL A 820 -34.31 -6.46 12.84
N THR A 821 -33.18 -5.75 12.73
CA THR A 821 -32.06 -6.12 11.85
C THR A 821 -30.78 -6.26 12.66
N GLY A 822 -29.99 -7.29 12.35
CA GLY A 822 -28.66 -7.49 12.94
C GLY A 822 -27.58 -6.83 12.10
N ARG A 823 -26.69 -6.07 12.75
CA ARG A 823 -25.41 -5.64 12.19
C ARG A 823 -24.36 -6.66 12.61
N LEU A 824 -23.63 -7.21 11.64
CA LEU A 824 -22.64 -8.26 11.84
C LEU A 824 -21.24 -7.69 12.15
N ILE A 825 -20.48 -8.44 12.91
CA ILE A 825 -19.01 -8.40 12.99
C ILE A 825 -18.48 -9.56 12.15
N SER A 826 -19.03 -10.75 12.38
CA SER A 826 -18.96 -11.96 11.56
C SER A 826 -20.37 -12.56 11.44
N ASN A 827 -20.54 -13.63 10.69
CA ASN A 827 -21.80 -14.31 10.42
C ASN A 827 -21.90 -15.58 11.30
N PRO A 828 -22.72 -15.55 12.38
CA PRO A 828 -22.77 -16.65 13.37
C PRO A 828 -23.24 -18.02 12.88
N ALA A 829 -23.59 -18.14 11.59
CA ALA A 829 -23.97 -19.40 10.99
C ALA A 829 -22.87 -20.00 10.10
N LEU A 830 -21.73 -19.34 9.97
CA LEU A 830 -20.62 -19.70 9.09
C LEU A 830 -19.28 -19.50 9.83
N ASP A 831 -18.52 -20.59 9.97
CA ASP A 831 -17.13 -20.60 10.48
C ASP A 831 -16.16 -19.68 9.69
N ASP A 832 -16.53 -19.28 8.48
CA ASP A 832 -15.79 -18.42 7.55
C ASP A 832 -16.85 -17.56 6.82
N SER A 833 -16.96 -16.31 7.27
CA SER A 833 -18.06 -15.41 6.94
C SER A 833 -18.06 -14.94 5.50
N ASP A 834 -16.90 -14.53 4.98
CA ASP A 834 -16.75 -14.02 3.62
C ASP A 834 -16.26 -15.08 2.61
N GLY A 835 -15.82 -16.24 3.10
CA GLY A 835 -15.52 -17.43 2.30
C GLY A 835 -14.13 -17.43 1.66
N ASP A 836 -13.19 -16.63 2.15
CA ASP A 836 -11.83 -16.52 1.62
C ASP A 836 -10.90 -17.70 2.06
N GLY A 837 -11.35 -18.45 3.07
CA GLY A 837 -10.68 -19.59 3.68
C GLY A 837 -9.91 -19.28 4.96
N ILE A 838 -10.13 -18.15 5.60
CA ILE A 838 -9.76 -17.84 6.99
C ILE A 838 -11.03 -17.98 7.85
N ALA A 839 -10.91 -18.61 9.02
CA ALA A 839 -12.04 -18.67 9.94
C ALA A 839 -12.16 -17.35 10.72
N ASP A 840 -13.38 -16.93 11.05
CA ASP A 840 -13.66 -15.63 11.68
C ASP A 840 -12.88 -15.45 13.01
N SER A 841 -12.77 -16.54 13.78
CA SER A 841 -11.95 -16.59 15.00
C SER A 841 -10.45 -16.34 14.79
N ASP A 842 -9.90 -16.62 13.61
CA ASP A 842 -8.48 -16.48 13.25
C ASP A 842 -8.16 -15.13 12.59
N GLU A 843 -9.13 -14.45 11.97
CA GLU A 843 -8.89 -13.19 11.24
C GLU A 843 -8.37 -12.04 12.09
N SER A 844 -8.80 -11.99 13.36
CA SER A 844 -8.29 -10.99 14.30
C SER A 844 -6.77 -11.12 14.54
N ASP A 845 -6.19 -12.31 14.36
CA ASP A 845 -4.74 -12.53 14.42
C ASP A 845 -4.02 -12.03 13.16
N PHE A 846 -4.72 -11.94 12.03
CA PHE A 846 -4.22 -11.45 10.74
C PHE A 846 -4.56 -9.98 10.48
N THR A 847 -5.45 -9.38 11.28
CA THR A 847 -5.95 -8.00 11.11
C THR A 847 -6.73 -7.80 9.80
N THR A 848 -7.43 -8.85 9.37
CA THR A 848 -8.36 -8.87 8.23
C THR A 848 -9.80 -8.62 8.69
N ASP A 849 -10.72 -8.38 7.75
CA ASP A 849 -12.14 -8.09 8.03
C ASP A 849 -13.03 -9.26 7.59
N ALA A 850 -13.66 -9.94 8.56
CA ALA A 850 -14.55 -11.09 8.38
C ALA A 850 -15.68 -10.95 7.38
N LEU A 851 -16.06 -9.72 7.07
CA LEU A 851 -17.13 -9.45 6.13
C LEU A 851 -16.59 -9.06 4.76
N ASN A 852 -15.28 -9.08 4.54
CA ASN A 852 -14.63 -8.60 3.34
C ASN A 852 -13.43 -9.47 2.94
N PRO A 853 -13.58 -10.30 1.88
CA PRO A 853 -12.60 -11.32 1.55
C PRO A 853 -11.26 -10.78 1.00
N ASP A 854 -11.18 -9.48 0.69
CA ASP A 854 -9.97 -8.78 0.19
C ASP A 854 -9.84 -7.45 0.96
N THR A 855 -9.13 -7.49 2.09
CA THR A 855 -9.07 -6.40 3.08
C THR A 855 -8.40 -5.15 2.51
N ASP A 856 -7.40 -5.28 1.64
CA ASP A 856 -6.65 -4.16 1.08
C ASP A 856 -7.03 -3.78 -0.36
N ASN A 857 -7.98 -4.50 -0.95
CA ASN A 857 -8.60 -4.28 -2.25
C ASN A 857 -7.62 -4.31 -3.42
N ASP A 858 -6.63 -5.20 -3.36
CA ASP A 858 -5.62 -5.35 -4.39
C ASP A 858 -5.97 -6.40 -5.46
N GLY A 859 -7.03 -7.18 -5.22
CA GLY A 859 -7.52 -8.24 -6.09
C GLY A 859 -7.10 -9.66 -5.70
N LEU A 860 -6.48 -9.86 -4.53
CA LEU A 860 -6.30 -11.17 -3.90
C LEU A 860 -7.13 -11.28 -2.64
N ASP A 861 -7.74 -12.46 -2.45
CA ASP A 861 -8.44 -12.71 -1.21
C ASP A 861 -7.43 -12.95 -0.05
N ASP A 862 -7.73 -12.49 1.16
CA ASP A 862 -6.81 -12.49 2.31
C ASP A 862 -6.34 -13.92 2.65
N GLY A 863 -7.25 -14.89 2.59
CA GLY A 863 -6.93 -16.31 2.79
C GLY A 863 -5.98 -16.85 1.72
N ASP A 864 -6.06 -16.35 0.49
CA ASP A 864 -5.14 -16.71 -0.59
C ASP A 864 -3.75 -16.10 -0.38
N GLU A 865 -3.73 -14.87 0.11
CA GLU A 865 -2.52 -14.18 0.53
C GLU A 865 -1.81 -14.88 1.68
N ILE A 866 -2.52 -15.27 2.75
CA ILE A 866 -1.96 -16.01 3.88
C ILE A 866 -1.42 -17.37 3.43
N ARG A 867 -2.15 -18.10 2.56
CA ARG A 867 -1.67 -19.36 1.95
C ARG A 867 -0.35 -19.15 1.19
N ARG A 868 -0.18 -17.98 0.59
CA ARG A 868 1.02 -17.56 -0.17
C ARG A 868 2.03 -16.78 0.67
N ASN A 869 1.72 -16.56 1.95
CA ASN A 869 2.49 -15.83 2.95
C ASN A 869 2.62 -14.30 2.68
N PHE A 870 1.73 -13.72 1.88
CA PHE A 870 1.62 -12.27 1.66
C PHE A 870 0.99 -11.56 2.88
N ASP A 871 0.98 -10.22 2.88
CA ASP A 871 0.47 -9.40 3.99
C ASP A 871 -0.89 -8.82 3.58
N PRO A 872 -2.01 -9.40 4.05
CA PRO A 872 -3.37 -9.09 3.56
C PRO A 872 -3.90 -7.71 3.96
N THR A 873 -3.03 -6.86 4.47
CA THR A 873 -3.37 -5.49 4.88
C THR A 873 -2.57 -4.46 4.08
N LYS A 874 -1.86 -4.92 3.04
CA LYS A 874 -0.96 -4.11 2.23
C LYS A 874 -1.04 -4.56 0.78
N SER A 875 -1.78 -3.76 0.02
CA SER A 875 -1.92 -3.92 -1.41
C SER A 875 -0.62 -3.85 -2.21
N ASN A 876 0.52 -3.52 -1.60
CA ASN A 876 1.84 -3.59 -2.22
C ASN A 876 2.91 -3.92 -1.17
N LEU A 877 3.44 -5.14 -1.20
CA LEU A 877 4.37 -5.68 -0.20
C LEU A 877 5.81 -5.21 -0.38
N ASP A 878 6.28 -5.05 -1.62
CA ASP A 878 7.66 -4.69 -1.92
C ASP A 878 7.89 -3.18 -2.14
N GLY A 879 6.79 -2.42 -2.21
CA GLY A 879 6.72 -0.97 -2.32
C GLY A 879 6.98 -0.43 -3.72
N ASP A 880 6.70 -1.21 -4.76
CA ASP A 880 6.78 -0.77 -6.15
C ASP A 880 5.49 -0.06 -6.64
N SER A 881 5.16 -0.15 -7.93
CA SER A 881 3.97 0.50 -8.52
C SER A 881 2.83 -0.46 -8.81
N PHE A 882 3.02 -1.76 -8.57
CA PHE A 882 2.08 -2.81 -8.92
C PHE A 882 1.48 -3.42 -7.65
N PRO A 883 0.16 -3.55 -7.54
CA PRO A 883 -0.43 -4.26 -6.43
C PRO A 883 -0.13 -5.77 -6.51
N ASP A 884 0.01 -6.44 -5.36
CA ASP A 884 0.43 -7.85 -5.29
C ASP A 884 -0.51 -8.75 -6.12
N GLY A 885 -1.81 -8.47 -6.10
CA GLY A 885 -2.80 -9.18 -6.92
C GLY A 885 -2.64 -9.04 -8.43
N ALA A 886 -2.29 -7.85 -8.91
CA ALA A 886 -1.99 -7.63 -10.32
C ALA A 886 -0.73 -8.40 -10.73
N GLU A 887 0.29 -8.41 -9.88
CA GLU A 887 1.54 -9.13 -10.13
C GLU A 887 1.31 -10.64 -10.21
N VAL A 888 0.52 -11.19 -9.29
CA VAL A 888 0.16 -12.61 -9.29
C VAL A 888 -0.59 -13.01 -10.55
N ALA A 889 -1.55 -12.20 -10.99
CA ALA A 889 -2.34 -12.47 -12.20
C ALA A 889 -1.46 -12.55 -13.45
N GLU A 890 -0.43 -11.71 -13.51
CA GLU A 890 0.57 -11.66 -14.58
C GLU A 890 1.76 -12.63 -14.38
N GLY A 891 1.81 -13.35 -13.25
CA GLY A 891 2.84 -14.35 -12.94
C GLY A 891 4.17 -13.79 -12.43
N PHE A 892 4.16 -12.55 -11.93
CA PHE A 892 5.24 -11.87 -11.22
C PHE A 892 5.27 -12.22 -9.72
N SER A 893 6.22 -11.69 -8.96
CA SER A 893 6.51 -12.13 -7.59
C SER A 893 6.42 -10.97 -6.59
N PRO A 894 5.40 -10.91 -5.72
CA PRO A 894 5.16 -9.76 -4.82
C PRO A 894 6.21 -9.47 -3.74
N TYR A 895 7.18 -10.39 -3.55
CA TYR A 895 8.31 -10.16 -2.65
C TYR A 895 9.53 -9.54 -3.33
N VAL A 896 9.47 -9.40 -4.65
CA VAL A 896 10.62 -9.08 -5.47
C VAL A 896 10.29 -7.80 -6.18
N TYR A 897 10.71 -6.70 -5.55
CA TYR A 897 10.64 -5.36 -6.11
C TYR A 897 10.78 -5.39 -7.63
N ASP A 898 9.64 -5.30 -8.30
CA ASP A 898 9.57 -5.52 -9.72
C ASP A 898 9.95 -4.21 -10.36
N LYS A 899 11.26 -4.15 -10.64
CA LYS A 899 11.92 -3.00 -11.22
C LYS A 899 11.08 -2.51 -12.38
N ASN A 900 10.63 -1.27 -12.31
CA ASN A 900 9.99 -0.65 -13.45
C ASN A 900 10.99 -0.57 -14.61
N TRP A 901 10.49 -0.23 -15.79
CA TRP A 901 11.26 -0.26 -17.04
C TRP A 901 12.60 0.51 -16.95
N ILE A 902 12.64 1.63 -16.22
CA ILE A 902 13.85 2.46 -16.02
C ILE A 902 14.90 1.71 -15.23
N GLU A 903 14.48 0.97 -14.20
CA GLU A 903 15.36 0.24 -13.31
C GLU A 903 15.91 -1.04 -13.94
N GLN A 904 15.09 -1.76 -14.72
CA GLN A 904 15.56 -2.93 -15.49
C GLN A 904 16.55 -2.52 -16.58
N PHE A 905 16.23 -1.47 -17.35
CA PHE A 905 17.14 -0.90 -18.36
C PHE A 905 18.45 -0.43 -17.73
N THR A 906 18.38 0.21 -16.56
CA THR A 906 19.57 0.65 -15.82
C THR A 906 20.42 -0.54 -15.38
N CYS A 907 19.83 -1.63 -14.90
CA CYS A 907 20.57 -2.84 -14.50
C CYS A 907 21.23 -3.55 -15.69
N PHE A 908 20.53 -3.65 -16.82
CA PHE A 908 21.07 -4.19 -18.07
C PHE A 908 22.24 -3.35 -18.58
N ALA A 909 22.05 -2.03 -18.70
CA ALA A 909 23.06 -1.08 -19.17
C ALA A 909 24.29 -1.06 -18.24
N VAL A 910 24.07 -1.14 -16.92
CA VAL A 910 25.12 -1.26 -15.92
C VAL A 910 25.91 -2.56 -16.15
N GLY A 911 25.25 -3.71 -16.29
CA GLY A 911 25.88 -5.00 -16.62
C GLY A 911 26.67 -4.99 -17.94
N ALA A 912 26.09 -4.42 -19.00
CA ALA A 912 26.68 -4.33 -20.34
C ALA A 912 27.87 -3.38 -20.43
N LEU A 913 27.82 -2.25 -19.74
CA LEU A 913 28.90 -1.25 -19.69
C LEU A 913 30.01 -1.64 -18.69
N GLY A 914 29.66 -2.34 -17.61
CA GLY A 914 30.59 -2.71 -16.55
C GLY A 914 31.30 -4.05 -16.75
N GLY A 915 30.75 -4.96 -17.57
CA GLY A 915 31.35 -6.26 -17.85
C GLY A 915 31.77 -7.02 -16.58
N ASP A 916 32.93 -7.68 -16.61
CA ASP A 916 33.49 -8.44 -15.46
C ASP A 916 33.87 -7.57 -14.23
N PHE A 917 33.70 -6.24 -14.26
CA PHE A 917 34.02 -5.33 -13.14
C PHE A 917 32.86 -5.12 -12.15
N ILE A 918 31.65 -5.52 -12.50
CA ILE A 918 30.48 -5.46 -11.61
C ILE A 918 30.38 -6.77 -10.85
N THR A 919 30.29 -6.68 -9.52
CA THR A 919 30.24 -7.84 -8.62
C THR A 919 28.83 -8.29 -8.26
N ASP A 920 27.82 -7.67 -8.87
CA ASP A 920 26.43 -8.06 -8.71
C ASP A 920 26.07 -9.16 -9.72
N ASP A 921 26.60 -10.35 -9.47
CA ASP A 921 26.47 -11.54 -10.32
C ASP A 921 25.12 -12.27 -10.07
N ASN A 922 24.23 -11.72 -9.24
CA ASN A 922 23.01 -12.36 -8.73
C ASN A 922 21.70 -11.86 -9.38
N ASP A 923 21.76 -10.76 -10.14
CA ASP A 923 20.66 -10.18 -10.90
C ASP A 923 20.72 -10.69 -12.37
N PRO A 924 19.68 -11.41 -12.87
CA PRO A 924 19.72 -12.04 -14.20
C PRO A 924 19.91 -11.04 -15.34
N VAL A 925 19.35 -9.84 -15.21
CA VAL A 925 19.37 -8.76 -16.22
C VAL A 925 20.77 -8.10 -16.27
N THR A 926 21.38 -7.89 -15.11
CA THR A 926 22.77 -7.44 -14.97
C THR A 926 23.73 -8.49 -15.50
N PHE A 927 23.51 -9.77 -15.20
CA PHE A 927 24.34 -10.87 -15.73
C PHE A 927 24.20 -11.04 -17.25
N ALA A 928 22.98 -10.90 -17.80
CA ALA A 928 22.74 -10.86 -19.24
C ALA A 928 23.56 -9.72 -19.87
N GLY A 929 23.52 -8.52 -19.28
CA GLY A 929 24.41 -7.42 -19.64
C GLY A 929 25.90 -7.80 -19.59
N GLN A 930 26.38 -8.46 -18.53
CA GLN A 930 27.80 -8.86 -18.38
C GLN A 930 28.26 -9.96 -19.36
N VAL A 931 27.36 -10.85 -19.78
CA VAL A 931 27.63 -11.88 -20.79
C VAL A 931 27.82 -11.23 -22.16
N ILE A 932 27.01 -10.22 -22.46
CA ILE A 932 27.03 -9.45 -23.73
C ILE A 932 28.19 -8.45 -23.74
N GLY A 933 28.44 -7.71 -22.65
CA GLY A 933 29.51 -6.70 -22.54
C GLY A 933 30.94 -7.24 -22.67
N GLY A 934 31.13 -8.56 -22.69
CA GLY A 934 32.42 -9.20 -22.91
C GLY A 934 32.77 -9.49 -24.37
N VAL A 935 31.80 -9.47 -25.30
CA VAL A 935 31.96 -9.96 -26.67
C VAL A 935 31.00 -9.19 -27.61
N VAL A 936 31.59 -8.39 -28.52
CA VAL A 936 31.06 -7.75 -29.78
C VAL A 936 30.26 -6.41 -29.74
N PRO A 937 30.09 -5.69 -30.88
CA PRO A 937 29.94 -4.23 -30.99
C PRO A 937 28.46 -3.83 -31.14
N PHE A 938 28.20 -2.54 -31.19
CA PHE A 938 26.92 -1.85 -30.98
C PHE A 938 25.78 -2.04 -32.01
N SER A 939 25.75 -3.07 -32.86
CA SER A 939 24.69 -3.18 -33.88
C SER A 939 23.35 -3.76 -33.38
N ASP A 940 23.32 -4.56 -32.31
CA ASP A 940 22.14 -5.41 -32.03
C ASP A 940 21.45 -5.07 -30.68
N ILE A 941 21.54 -3.80 -30.26
CA ILE A 941 20.81 -3.23 -29.10
C ILE A 941 19.33 -2.94 -29.46
N ARG A 942 18.98 -2.95 -30.75
CA ARG A 942 17.68 -2.52 -31.27
C ARG A 942 16.52 -3.45 -30.99
N ASP A 943 16.68 -4.76 -31.19
CA ASP A 943 15.61 -5.73 -30.94
C ASP A 943 15.24 -5.84 -29.46
N VAL A 944 16.17 -5.47 -28.59
CA VAL A 944 15.95 -5.35 -27.15
C VAL A 944 15.12 -4.10 -26.86
N ILE A 945 15.31 -3.00 -27.61
CA ILE A 945 14.54 -1.75 -27.43
C ILE A 945 13.14 -1.89 -28.02
N ALA A 946 12.99 -2.46 -29.22
CA ALA A 946 11.69 -2.66 -29.88
C ALA A 946 10.74 -3.55 -29.06
N ASN A 947 11.20 -4.72 -28.60
CA ASN A 947 10.37 -5.62 -27.79
C ASN A 947 10.13 -5.12 -26.33
N THR A 948 10.89 -4.11 -25.88
CA THR A 948 10.70 -3.46 -24.58
C THR A 948 9.61 -2.38 -24.63
N ILE A 949 9.37 -1.81 -25.81
CA ILE A 949 8.28 -0.86 -26.07
C ILE A 949 6.92 -1.60 -26.07
N HIS A 950 6.89 -2.89 -26.46
CA HIS A 950 5.65 -3.71 -26.60
C HIS A 950 5.19 -4.54 -25.40
N HIS A 951 5.78 -4.34 -24.23
CA HIS A 951 5.44 -5.13 -23.03
C HIS A 951 5.65 -6.66 -23.16
N ASP A 952 6.25 -7.19 -24.23
CA ASP A 952 6.58 -8.62 -24.40
C ASP A 952 8.00 -8.94 -23.90
N TYR A 953 8.17 -8.79 -22.59
CA TYR A 953 9.47 -8.82 -21.90
C TYR A 953 10.16 -10.19 -21.93
N HIS A 954 9.43 -11.27 -22.27
CA HIS A 954 10.00 -12.58 -22.50
C HIS A 954 10.76 -12.67 -23.83
N PHE A 955 10.34 -11.91 -24.85
CA PHE A 955 10.99 -11.85 -26.17
C PHE A 955 12.19 -10.89 -26.20
N ALA A 956 12.14 -9.75 -25.52
CA ALA A 956 13.29 -8.82 -25.39
C ALA A 956 14.52 -9.51 -24.77
N ALA A 957 14.31 -10.38 -23.78
CA ALA A 957 15.35 -11.21 -23.17
C ALA A 957 15.90 -12.32 -24.09
N LEU A 958 15.16 -12.68 -25.15
CA LEU A 958 15.46 -13.78 -26.06
C LEU A 958 16.08 -13.33 -27.40
N SER A 959 15.79 -12.12 -27.86
CA SER A 959 16.48 -11.49 -29.01
C SER A 959 17.97 -11.28 -28.73
N ALA A 960 18.34 -11.08 -27.46
CA ALA A 960 19.72 -11.04 -26.99
C ALA A 960 20.50 -12.37 -27.16
N VAL A 961 19.84 -13.51 -27.42
CA VAL A 961 20.48 -14.84 -27.47
C VAL A 961 20.63 -15.39 -28.91
N GLY A 962 20.00 -14.78 -29.92
CA GLY A 962 20.00 -15.25 -31.32
C GLY A 962 21.34 -15.15 -32.07
N ILE A 963 22.35 -14.46 -31.54
CA ILE A 963 23.56 -14.08 -32.27
C ILE A 963 24.73 -15.02 -31.93
N VAL A 964 24.87 -16.13 -32.66
CA VAL A 964 26.17 -16.85 -32.75
C VAL A 964 26.60 -17.04 -34.21
N PRO A 965 27.49 -16.17 -34.74
CA PRO A 965 28.30 -16.50 -35.91
C PRO A 965 29.68 -17.06 -35.48
N VAL A 966 29.84 -18.38 -35.65
CA VAL A 966 31.02 -19.14 -36.17
C VAL A 966 32.31 -18.29 -36.39
N VAL A 967 33.50 -18.43 -35.75
CA VAL A 967 34.26 -19.47 -35.03
C VAL A 967 35.17 -18.75 -34.00
N GLY A 968 35.05 -19.04 -32.69
CA GLY A 968 36.07 -18.63 -31.71
C GLY A 968 35.62 -18.48 -30.26
N ASP A 969 34.53 -17.76 -29.99
CA ASP A 969 34.21 -17.28 -28.63
C ASP A 969 33.08 -18.03 -27.89
N VAL A 970 32.45 -19.04 -28.52
CA VAL A 970 31.42 -19.90 -27.88
C VAL A 970 31.91 -20.54 -26.57
N SER A 971 33.21 -20.84 -26.47
CA SER A 971 33.80 -21.49 -25.30
C SER A 971 33.82 -20.62 -24.02
N LYS A 972 33.77 -19.28 -24.13
CA LYS A 972 33.73 -18.36 -22.98
C LYS A 972 32.32 -18.13 -22.46
N SER A 973 31.35 -17.98 -23.35
CA SER A 973 29.93 -17.81 -23.00
C SER A 973 29.38 -19.08 -22.34
N VAL A 974 29.73 -20.26 -22.86
CA VAL A 974 29.39 -21.56 -22.23
C VAL A 974 30.06 -21.72 -20.86
N ALA A 975 31.29 -21.23 -20.67
CA ALA A 975 31.97 -21.27 -19.37
C ALA A 975 31.38 -20.28 -18.33
N LYS A 976 30.82 -19.14 -18.77
CA LYS A 976 30.10 -18.19 -17.91
C LYS A 976 28.73 -18.73 -17.50
N ALA A 977 27.95 -19.26 -18.44
CA ALA A 977 26.65 -19.89 -18.15
C ALA A 977 26.79 -21.09 -17.20
N GLY A 978 27.79 -21.96 -17.43
CA GLY A 978 28.08 -23.08 -16.53
C GLY A 978 28.47 -22.63 -15.11
N LYS A 979 29.22 -21.53 -14.96
CA LYS A 979 29.57 -20.96 -13.64
C LYS A 979 28.37 -20.38 -12.90
N PHE A 980 27.42 -19.77 -13.61
CA PHE A 980 26.19 -19.22 -13.03
C PHE A 980 25.28 -20.34 -12.51
N ILE A 981 25.03 -21.38 -13.32
CA ILE A 981 24.23 -22.55 -12.92
C ILE A 981 24.89 -23.28 -11.72
N LEU A 982 26.21 -23.41 -11.70
CA LEU A 982 26.93 -24.03 -10.59
C LEU A 982 26.95 -23.19 -9.30
N ARG A 983 26.86 -21.86 -9.39
CA ARG A 983 26.78 -20.94 -8.24
C ARG A 983 25.37 -20.84 -7.67
N ASN A 984 24.35 -20.92 -8.54
CA ASN A 984 22.93 -20.86 -8.18
C ASN A 984 22.28 -22.25 -8.11
N ILE A 985 23.07 -23.32 -7.98
CA ILE A 985 22.60 -24.71 -7.89
C ILE A 985 21.71 -24.99 -6.66
N ASP A 986 21.65 -24.04 -5.73
CA ASP A 986 20.81 -24.04 -4.53
C ASP A 986 19.49 -23.25 -4.70
N ASP A 987 19.31 -22.55 -5.84
CA ASP A 987 18.14 -21.79 -6.26
C ASP A 987 17.60 -22.36 -7.60
N PRO A 988 16.75 -23.40 -7.53
CA PRO A 988 16.28 -24.13 -8.70
C PRO A 988 15.42 -23.28 -9.64
N ALA A 989 14.75 -22.23 -9.15
CA ALA A 989 13.92 -21.34 -9.97
C ALA A 989 14.77 -20.51 -10.94
N LYS A 990 15.85 -19.89 -10.43
CA LYS A 990 16.78 -19.10 -11.26
C LYS A 990 17.55 -19.96 -12.27
N ALA A 991 17.91 -21.19 -11.89
CA ALA A 991 18.61 -22.10 -12.79
C ALA A 991 17.67 -22.69 -13.87
N SER A 992 16.43 -23.04 -13.52
CA SER A 992 15.44 -23.59 -14.45
C SER A 992 14.94 -22.56 -15.47
N ARG A 993 14.69 -21.31 -15.04
CA ARG A 993 14.38 -20.19 -15.98
C ARG A 993 15.47 -20.06 -17.04
N LEU A 994 16.74 -20.03 -16.65
CA LEU A 994 17.85 -19.94 -17.61
C LEU A 994 17.94 -21.17 -18.54
N LEU A 995 17.73 -22.39 -18.02
CA LEU A 995 17.79 -23.63 -18.81
C LEU A 995 16.64 -23.76 -19.81
N GLY A 996 15.40 -23.46 -19.40
CA GLY A 996 14.22 -23.48 -20.28
C GLY A 996 14.29 -22.44 -21.39
N ILE A 997 14.87 -21.27 -21.10
CA ILE A 997 15.16 -20.20 -22.07
C ILE A 997 16.19 -20.67 -23.11
N LEU A 998 17.25 -21.36 -22.68
CA LEU A 998 18.29 -21.89 -23.58
C LEU A 998 17.81 -23.06 -24.45
N GLU A 999 16.98 -23.96 -23.91
CA GLU A 999 16.44 -25.14 -24.60
C GLU A 999 15.43 -24.79 -25.70
N LYS A 1000 14.55 -23.81 -25.46
CA LYS A 1000 13.54 -23.37 -26.45
C LYS A 1000 14.13 -22.54 -27.60
N ARG A 1001 15.16 -21.72 -27.36
CA ARG A 1001 15.56 -20.66 -28.30
C ARG A 1001 17.01 -20.70 -28.80
N CYS A 1002 17.90 -21.46 -28.14
CA CYS A 1002 19.28 -21.68 -28.61
C CYS A 1002 19.61 -23.17 -28.75
N PRO A 1003 18.85 -23.92 -29.57
CA PRO A 1003 19.02 -25.36 -29.71
C PRO A 1003 20.43 -25.74 -30.16
N SER A 1004 21.14 -24.89 -30.92
CA SER A 1004 22.53 -25.14 -31.35
C SER A 1004 23.60 -24.98 -30.25
N LEU A 1005 23.31 -24.18 -29.21
CA LEU A 1005 24.14 -24.06 -28.00
C LEU A 1005 23.88 -25.27 -27.08
N VAL A 1006 22.60 -25.68 -26.97
CA VAL A 1006 22.18 -26.88 -26.25
C VAL A 1006 22.68 -28.16 -26.94
N GLU A 1007 22.72 -28.22 -28.27
CA GLU A 1007 23.27 -29.35 -29.05
C GLU A 1007 24.79 -29.50 -28.87
N LYS A 1008 25.52 -28.39 -28.62
CA LYS A 1008 26.94 -28.40 -28.23
C LYS A 1008 27.16 -28.75 -26.76
N LEU A 1009 26.21 -28.41 -25.88
CA LEU A 1009 26.15 -28.91 -24.50
C LEU A 1009 25.74 -30.41 -24.45
N ALA A 1010 24.97 -30.88 -25.44
CA ALA A 1010 24.46 -32.25 -25.60
C ALA A 1010 25.50 -33.26 -26.09
N GLY A 1011 26.79 -32.90 -26.13
CA GLY A 1011 27.88 -33.86 -26.32
C GLY A 1011 27.98 -34.93 -25.21
N SER A 1012 27.20 -34.79 -24.14
CA SER A 1012 26.95 -35.84 -23.14
C SER A 1012 25.45 -36.02 -22.91
N ASP A 1013 24.92 -37.19 -23.30
CA ASP A 1013 23.52 -37.60 -23.06
C ASP A 1013 23.10 -37.42 -21.58
N GLU A 1014 24.06 -37.50 -20.65
CA GLU A 1014 23.90 -37.35 -19.20
C GLU A 1014 23.52 -35.93 -18.73
N PHE A 1015 23.82 -34.87 -19.51
CA PHE A 1015 23.50 -33.49 -19.17
C PHE A 1015 22.03 -33.14 -19.46
N VAL A 1016 21.53 -33.60 -20.61
CA VAL A 1016 20.14 -33.41 -21.04
C VAL A 1016 19.19 -34.21 -20.14
N GLU A 1017 19.57 -35.43 -19.77
CA GLU A 1017 18.81 -36.26 -18.83
C GLU A 1017 18.68 -35.59 -17.46
N ALA A 1018 19.75 -34.96 -16.95
CA ALA A 1018 19.75 -34.26 -15.67
C ALA A 1018 18.97 -32.93 -15.70
N ALA A 1019 18.93 -32.22 -16.82
CA ALA A 1019 18.16 -30.98 -16.99
C ALA A 1019 16.65 -31.25 -17.15
N ALA A 1020 16.28 -32.30 -17.90
CA ALA A 1020 14.90 -32.76 -18.03
C ALA A 1020 14.35 -33.27 -16.69
N GLU A 1021 15.13 -34.03 -15.91
CA GLU A 1021 14.77 -34.44 -14.53
C GLU A 1021 14.56 -33.26 -13.58
N PHE A 1022 15.16 -32.10 -13.87
CA PHE A 1022 15.06 -30.88 -13.06
C PHE A 1022 13.77 -30.11 -13.36
N ASN A 1023 13.37 -30.05 -14.64
CA ASN A 1023 12.18 -29.35 -15.09
C ASN A 1023 10.88 -30.07 -14.68
N GLU A 1024 10.90 -31.41 -14.60
CA GLU A 1024 9.72 -32.19 -14.18
C GLU A 1024 9.44 -32.16 -12.65
N ARG A 1025 10.35 -31.65 -11.80
CA ARG A 1025 10.29 -31.87 -10.35
C ARG A 1025 9.72 -30.74 -9.47
N GLY A 1026 9.47 -29.54 -10.00
CA GLY A 1026 8.85 -28.43 -9.25
C GLY A 1026 9.59 -28.00 -7.97
N TYR A 1027 10.28 -26.85 -8.02
CA TYR A 1027 10.81 -26.06 -6.87
C TYR A 1027 11.34 -26.83 -5.63
N THR A 1028 12.12 -27.91 -5.79
CA THR A 1028 12.72 -28.65 -4.66
C THR A 1028 14.27 -28.65 -4.67
N LYS A 1029 14.88 -28.53 -3.47
CA LYS A 1029 16.35 -28.41 -3.27
C LYS A 1029 17.12 -29.72 -3.56
N LEU A 1030 18.24 -29.64 -4.30
CA LEU A 1030 19.08 -30.79 -4.67
C LEU A 1030 19.87 -31.41 -3.50
N THR A 1031 19.97 -32.74 -3.48
CA THR A 1031 20.81 -33.48 -2.53
C THR A 1031 22.31 -33.42 -2.88
N LYS A 1032 23.17 -33.71 -1.89
CA LYS A 1032 24.63 -33.67 -2.04
C LYS A 1032 25.19 -34.66 -3.09
N ASN A 1033 24.48 -35.76 -3.35
CA ASN A 1033 24.89 -36.73 -4.37
C ASN A 1033 24.49 -36.28 -5.78
N GLU A 1034 23.36 -35.60 -5.92
CA GLU A 1034 22.87 -35.06 -7.20
C GLU A 1034 23.74 -33.89 -7.66
N LYS A 1035 24.12 -32.99 -6.74
CA LYS A 1035 25.12 -31.93 -7.04
C LYS A 1035 26.45 -32.49 -7.53
N ARG A 1036 26.88 -33.65 -7.02
CA ARG A 1036 28.12 -34.32 -7.44
C ARG A 1036 27.99 -34.92 -8.85
N HIS A 1037 26.85 -35.54 -9.16
CA HIS A 1037 26.58 -36.03 -10.52
C HIS A 1037 26.53 -34.88 -11.54
N LEU A 1038 25.88 -33.76 -11.20
CA LEU A 1038 25.84 -32.58 -12.06
C LEU A 1038 27.26 -32.07 -12.39
N VAL A 1039 28.11 -31.95 -11.36
CA VAL A 1039 29.52 -31.53 -11.53
C VAL A 1039 30.35 -32.52 -12.35
N GLU A 1040 30.06 -33.82 -12.28
CA GLU A 1040 30.72 -34.83 -13.10
C GLU A 1040 30.26 -34.78 -14.56
N ALA A 1041 28.97 -34.55 -14.82
CA ALA A 1041 28.43 -34.33 -16.17
C ALA A 1041 29.06 -33.09 -16.84
N PHE A 1042 29.17 -31.96 -16.13
CA PHE A 1042 29.85 -30.76 -16.64
C PHE A 1042 31.32 -30.98 -17.00
N LYS A 1043 32.03 -31.89 -16.30
CA LYS A 1043 33.42 -32.25 -16.64
C LYS A 1043 33.53 -33.11 -17.88
N GLN A 1044 32.57 -34.00 -18.12
CA GLN A 1044 32.55 -34.88 -19.29
C GLN A 1044 32.19 -34.14 -20.58
N ALA A 1045 31.39 -33.07 -20.50
CA ALA A 1045 31.02 -32.19 -21.62
C ALA A 1045 32.15 -31.25 -22.13
N GLY A 1046 33.42 -31.50 -21.79
CA GLY A 1046 34.57 -30.76 -22.33
C GLY A 1046 34.82 -29.38 -21.70
N LEU A 1047 34.08 -28.99 -20.66
CA LEU A 1047 34.31 -27.76 -19.89
C LEU A 1047 35.47 -27.88 -18.88
N GLY A 1048 36.15 -29.04 -18.85
CA GLY A 1048 37.20 -29.41 -17.90
C GLY A 1048 38.48 -28.56 -17.95
N ASP A 1049 38.86 -28.03 -19.11
CA ASP A 1049 40.17 -27.36 -19.29
C ASP A 1049 40.21 -25.89 -18.84
N ASN A 1050 39.05 -25.28 -18.58
CA ASN A 1050 38.92 -23.96 -17.95
C ASN A 1050 38.73 -24.04 -16.43
N PHE A 1051 38.78 -25.26 -15.86
CA PHE A 1051 38.91 -25.41 -14.41
C PHE A 1051 40.33 -25.03 -14.01
N ILE A 1052 40.45 -24.20 -12.97
CA ILE A 1052 41.71 -23.89 -12.31
C ILE A 1052 42.53 -25.18 -12.16
N SER A 1053 43.77 -25.13 -12.66
CA SER A 1053 44.72 -26.23 -12.75
C SER A 1053 45.30 -26.61 -11.39
N SER A 1054 44.44 -26.94 -10.43
CA SER A 1054 44.74 -27.97 -9.47
C SER A 1054 43.41 -28.46 -8.88
N THR A 1055 43.22 -29.78 -8.87
CA THR A 1055 42.22 -30.44 -8.02
C THR A 1055 42.54 -30.27 -6.51
N ARG A 1056 43.45 -29.35 -6.17
CA ARG A 1056 43.93 -28.99 -4.84
C ARG A 1056 43.63 -27.53 -4.45
N ASP A 1057 43.15 -26.70 -5.38
CA ASP A 1057 42.87 -25.27 -5.21
C ASP A 1057 41.50 -24.87 -5.76
N LEU A 1058 40.54 -25.80 -5.83
CA LEU A 1058 39.19 -25.38 -5.47
C LEU A 1058 39.33 -24.88 -4.03
N PRO A 1059 38.86 -23.67 -3.68
CA PRO A 1059 38.61 -23.34 -2.30
C PRO A 1059 37.45 -24.23 -1.85
N ILE A 1060 37.74 -25.50 -1.61
CA ILE A 1060 37.21 -26.17 -0.45
C ILE A 1060 37.64 -25.20 0.65
N LYS A 1061 36.70 -24.38 1.12
CA LYS A 1061 36.82 -23.70 2.41
C LYS A 1061 37.09 -24.82 3.42
N GLU A 1062 38.34 -25.24 3.55
CA GLU A 1062 38.83 -25.89 4.74
C GLU A 1062 38.63 -24.86 5.83
N THR A 1063 37.53 -25.05 6.57
CA THR A 1063 37.51 -24.85 8.02
C THR A 1063 38.17 -23.56 8.50
N ALA A 1064 37.47 -22.44 8.33
CA ALA A 1064 37.63 -21.31 9.22
C ALA A 1064 36.23 -20.80 9.59
N THR A 1065 35.84 -21.13 10.84
CA THR A 1065 34.82 -20.45 11.68
C THR A 1065 33.40 -20.41 11.10
N ILE A 1066 32.45 -21.24 11.55
CA ILE A 1066 31.60 -20.94 12.72
C ILE A 1066 31.44 -19.42 12.90
N GLY A 1067 30.32 -18.89 12.40
CA GLY A 1067 29.94 -17.48 12.49
C GLY A 1067 30.13 -16.69 11.19
N GLY A 1068 29.27 -16.93 10.19
CA GLY A 1068 29.01 -15.94 9.14
C GLY A 1068 27.78 -15.13 9.54
N ASN A 1069 28.04 -13.89 9.94
CA ASN A 1069 27.15 -12.75 10.22
C ASN A 1069 25.68 -12.99 10.61
N VAL A 1070 25.44 -13.06 11.92
CA VAL A 1070 24.14 -12.69 12.57
C VAL A 1070 23.90 -11.16 12.50
N TRP A 1071 24.81 -10.41 11.86
CA TRP A 1071 24.79 -8.95 11.82
C TRP A 1071 24.11 -8.37 10.58
N ASP A 1072 23.79 -9.22 9.59
CA ASP A 1072 23.15 -8.81 8.34
C ASP A 1072 21.62 -9.02 8.37
N GLU A 1073 21.09 -9.63 9.44
CA GLU A 1073 19.65 -9.74 9.74
C GLU A 1073 19.24 -8.73 10.84
N LYS A 1074 18.15 -8.00 10.61
CA LYS A 1074 17.75 -6.71 11.22
C LYS A 1074 17.45 -6.68 12.75
N GLY A 1075 18.07 -7.51 13.59
CA GLY A 1075 17.67 -7.68 15.00
C GLY A 1075 18.54 -7.06 16.12
N LEU A 1076 19.81 -6.69 15.89
CA LEU A 1076 20.72 -6.26 16.97
C LEU A 1076 21.33 -4.87 16.71
N LYS A 1077 20.97 -3.90 17.57
CA LYS A 1077 21.48 -2.51 17.50
C LYS A 1077 22.99 -2.47 17.83
N ARG A 1078 23.78 -1.80 16.99
CA ARG A 1078 25.21 -1.49 17.27
C ARG A 1078 25.33 -0.47 18.40
N GLY A 1079 26.05 -0.80 19.47
CA GLY A 1079 26.25 0.06 20.63
C GLY A 1079 27.70 0.54 20.78
N SER A 1080 27.88 1.87 20.87
CA SER A 1080 29.11 2.55 21.31
C SER A 1080 30.40 2.39 20.48
N ILE A 1081 31.28 3.38 20.64
CA ILE A 1081 32.61 3.50 20.03
C ILE A 1081 33.52 2.26 20.26
N ILE A 1082 33.28 1.49 21.33
CA ILE A 1082 34.10 0.31 21.70
C ILE A 1082 33.83 -0.90 20.77
N ASP A 1083 32.61 -1.04 20.24
CA ASP A 1083 32.25 -2.13 19.31
C ASP A 1083 32.91 -1.95 17.93
N GLU A 1084 33.12 -0.71 17.51
CA GLU A 1084 33.88 -0.38 16.30
C GLU A 1084 35.38 -0.70 16.49
N TYR A 1085 35.91 -0.57 17.72
CA TYR A 1085 37.31 -0.90 18.04
C TYR A 1085 37.61 -2.40 18.08
N LEU A 1086 36.67 -3.23 18.54
CA LEU A 1086 36.81 -4.69 18.56
C LEU A 1086 36.74 -5.30 17.14
N ASN A 1087 35.80 -4.83 16.31
CA ASN A 1087 35.50 -5.45 15.00
C ASN A 1087 36.22 -4.81 13.80
N GLY A 1088 36.60 -3.52 13.88
CA GLY A 1088 37.56 -2.91 12.97
C GLY A 1088 37.23 -2.88 11.47
N HIS A 1089 35.97 -3.01 11.06
CA HIS A 1089 35.61 -3.16 9.64
C HIS A 1089 35.58 -1.85 8.83
N SER A 1090 35.30 -0.70 9.44
CA SER A 1090 35.15 0.59 8.75
C SER A 1090 36.47 1.32 8.45
N THR A 1091 37.48 1.19 9.32
CA THR A 1091 38.71 2.00 9.24
C THR A 1091 39.97 1.20 8.94
N GLY A 1092 39.90 -0.13 8.91
CA GLY A 1092 41.05 -1.02 8.71
C GLY A 1092 42.10 -0.98 9.83
N ARG A 1093 41.77 -0.38 10.99
CA ARG A 1093 42.70 -0.18 12.12
C ARG A 1093 42.26 -0.80 13.45
N GLY A 1094 41.12 -1.51 13.49
CA GLY A 1094 40.73 -2.31 14.67
C GLY A 1094 41.56 -3.60 14.80
N LEU A 1095 41.33 -4.37 15.85
CA LEU A 1095 42.17 -5.53 16.20
C LEU A 1095 42.19 -6.69 15.16
N GLY A 1096 41.29 -6.66 14.16
CA GLY A 1096 41.41 -7.26 12.82
C GLY A 1096 41.69 -8.78 12.70
N ARG A 1097 40.73 -9.53 12.12
CA ARG A 1097 40.73 -10.93 11.57
C ARG A 1097 41.38 -12.08 12.35
N THR A 1098 42.17 -11.80 13.37
CA THR A 1098 42.94 -12.79 14.16
C THR A 1098 42.43 -12.93 15.59
N PHE A 1099 41.35 -12.22 15.93
CA PHE A 1099 40.68 -12.23 17.23
C PHE A 1099 39.29 -12.88 17.13
N PRO A 1100 39.16 -14.22 17.20
CA PRO A 1100 37.87 -14.90 17.05
C PRO A 1100 37.05 -14.99 18.35
N VAL A 1101 37.52 -14.39 19.45
CA VAL A 1101 37.11 -14.75 20.82
C VAL A 1101 36.13 -13.78 21.46
N ALA A 1102 36.07 -12.52 21.05
CA ALA A 1102 35.14 -11.52 21.58
C ALA A 1102 34.64 -10.61 20.46
N ASP A 1103 33.34 -10.41 20.39
CA ASP A 1103 32.64 -9.77 19.27
C ASP A 1103 32.12 -8.36 19.66
N ARG A 1104 31.69 -8.13 20.90
CA ARG A 1104 31.24 -6.80 21.36
C ARG A 1104 31.44 -6.57 22.88
N LEU A 1105 31.33 -5.32 23.32
CA LEU A 1105 31.27 -4.96 24.74
C LEU A 1105 29.90 -4.35 25.07
N GLU A 1106 29.07 -5.07 25.82
CA GLU A 1106 27.69 -4.67 26.14
C GLU A 1106 27.52 -4.62 27.66
N ASP A 1107 27.15 -3.46 28.22
CA ASP A 1107 26.95 -3.26 29.67
C ASP A 1107 28.11 -3.78 30.56
N ARG A 1108 29.36 -3.44 30.19
CA ARG A 1108 30.57 -3.94 30.87
C ARG A 1108 30.70 -5.48 30.81
N LYS A 1109 30.12 -6.13 29.80
CA LYS A 1109 30.31 -7.57 29.52
C LYS A 1109 31.03 -7.74 28.21
N LEU A 1110 32.08 -8.56 28.22
CA LEU A 1110 32.79 -8.95 27.00
C LEU A 1110 32.04 -10.12 26.35
N VAL A 1111 31.32 -9.86 25.26
CA VAL A 1111 30.41 -10.83 24.62
C VAL A 1111 31.04 -11.41 23.37
N SER A 1112 31.03 -12.73 23.23
CA SER A 1112 31.24 -13.41 21.95
C SER A 1112 29.98 -14.11 21.49
N THR A 1113 29.54 -13.83 20.27
CA THR A 1113 28.35 -14.42 19.65
C THR A 1113 28.76 -15.50 18.64
N LYS A 1114 28.17 -16.70 18.74
CA LYS A 1114 28.38 -17.82 17.82
C LYS A 1114 27.04 -18.35 17.35
N SER A 1115 26.81 -18.35 16.05
CA SER A 1115 25.64 -19.01 15.46
C SER A 1115 25.86 -20.51 15.33
N LEU A 1116 24.84 -21.30 15.67
CA LEU A 1116 24.76 -22.73 15.44
C LEU A 1116 23.61 -23.04 14.48
N ASP A 1117 23.94 -23.51 13.30
CA ASP A 1117 23.00 -24.16 12.38
C ASP A 1117 22.67 -25.56 12.92
N LEU A 1118 21.42 -25.77 13.35
CA LEU A 1118 20.94 -27.01 13.95
C LEU A 1118 20.75 -28.14 12.91
N ASP A 1119 20.64 -27.80 11.62
CA ASP A 1119 20.47 -28.77 10.54
C ASP A 1119 21.81 -29.33 10.03
N ALA A 1120 22.90 -28.60 10.26
CA ALA A 1120 24.24 -29.04 9.92
C ALA A 1120 24.63 -30.31 10.69
N ASN A 1121 24.88 -31.40 9.95
CA ASN A 1121 25.27 -32.72 10.48
C ASN A 1121 26.48 -32.69 11.44
N SER A 1122 27.31 -31.64 11.41
CA SER A 1122 28.47 -31.49 12.31
C SER A 1122 28.12 -31.16 13.76
N TYR A 1123 26.87 -30.75 14.04
CA TYR A 1123 26.37 -30.41 15.38
C TYR A 1123 25.38 -31.44 15.95
N GLN A 1124 25.01 -32.44 15.14
CA GLN A 1124 24.19 -33.59 15.57
C GLN A 1124 25.00 -34.65 16.34
N ASP A 1125 26.33 -34.54 16.42
CA ASP A 1125 27.18 -35.34 17.31
C ASP A 1125 27.43 -34.60 18.65
N PRO A 1126 26.91 -35.11 19.79
CA PRO A 1126 27.06 -34.51 21.11
C PRO A 1126 28.50 -34.20 21.51
N ASN A 1127 29.43 -35.08 21.16
CA ASN A 1127 30.82 -34.95 21.58
C ASN A 1127 31.54 -33.85 20.79
N THR A 1128 31.19 -33.70 19.51
CA THR A 1128 31.74 -32.64 18.66
C THR A 1128 31.21 -31.27 19.06
N LEU A 1129 29.92 -31.16 19.37
CA LEU A 1129 29.32 -29.92 19.86
C LEU A 1129 29.92 -29.50 21.21
N ARG A 1130 29.97 -30.41 22.19
CA ARG A 1130 30.56 -30.15 23.51
C ARG A 1130 32.01 -29.66 23.40
N ARG A 1131 32.85 -30.35 22.63
CA ARG A 1131 34.26 -29.98 22.45
C ARG A 1131 34.44 -28.60 21.83
N LYS A 1132 33.54 -28.19 20.92
CA LYS A 1132 33.59 -26.85 20.30
C LYS A 1132 33.21 -25.76 21.30
N LEU A 1133 32.15 -25.97 22.07
CA LEU A 1133 31.71 -25.01 23.10
C LEU A 1133 32.76 -24.86 24.22
N GLU A 1134 33.32 -25.97 24.71
CA GLU A 1134 34.40 -25.96 25.71
C GLU A 1134 35.64 -25.19 25.22
N LYS A 1135 35.97 -25.31 23.92
CA LYS A 1135 37.06 -24.55 23.33
C LYS A 1135 36.79 -23.04 23.34
N TYR A 1136 35.58 -22.61 22.96
CA TYR A 1136 35.23 -21.18 22.96
C TYR A 1136 35.23 -20.57 24.35
N ILE A 1137 34.76 -21.32 25.34
CA ILE A 1137 34.81 -20.93 26.74
C ILE A 1137 36.28 -20.76 27.19
N ALA A 1138 37.13 -21.75 26.92
CA ALA A 1138 38.56 -21.67 27.29
C ALA A 1138 39.30 -20.51 26.60
N ASP A 1139 38.95 -20.21 25.35
CA ASP A 1139 39.53 -19.09 24.62
C ASP A 1139 39.13 -17.74 25.28
N LEU A 1140 37.86 -17.59 25.68
CA LEU A 1140 37.35 -16.42 26.42
C LEU A 1140 38.00 -16.30 27.81
N GLU A 1141 38.13 -17.40 28.55
CA GLU A 1141 38.81 -17.40 29.85
C GLU A 1141 40.25 -16.88 29.75
N GLY A 1142 40.99 -17.29 28.73
CA GLY A 1142 42.37 -16.86 28.50
C GLY A 1142 42.54 -15.47 27.87
N PHE A 1143 41.47 -14.69 27.70
CA PHE A 1143 41.50 -13.44 26.92
C PHE A 1143 42.54 -12.43 27.41
N GLU A 1144 42.61 -12.15 28.71
CA GLU A 1144 43.53 -11.18 29.30
C GLU A 1144 44.99 -11.60 29.12
N ASP A 1145 45.28 -12.88 29.32
CA ASP A 1145 46.62 -13.44 29.21
C ASP A 1145 47.11 -13.48 27.76
N ASN A 1146 46.21 -13.84 26.84
CA ASN A 1146 46.55 -13.97 25.44
C ASN A 1146 46.66 -12.62 24.73
N TYR A 1147 45.90 -11.61 25.19
CA TYR A 1147 45.67 -10.41 24.41
C TYR A 1147 45.93 -9.08 25.12
N LEU A 1148 45.79 -8.99 26.45
CA LEU A 1148 46.08 -7.77 27.23
C LEU A 1148 47.47 -7.86 27.89
N LYS A 1149 48.51 -7.65 27.08
CA LYS A 1149 49.91 -7.99 27.44
C LYS A 1149 50.67 -6.91 28.23
N LYS A 1150 50.15 -5.71 28.41
CA LYS A 1150 50.78 -4.64 29.22
C LYS A 1150 50.01 -4.43 30.51
N VAL A 1151 50.63 -3.85 31.53
CA VAL A 1151 50.01 -3.57 32.83
C VAL A 1151 50.22 -2.09 33.14
N ASP A 1152 49.16 -1.39 33.51
CA ASP A 1152 49.21 0.02 33.91
C ASP A 1152 49.68 0.18 35.37
N ASP A 1153 49.88 1.42 35.80
CA ASP A 1153 50.35 1.73 37.16
C ASP A 1153 49.35 1.31 38.26
N ASN A 1154 48.10 1.04 37.91
CA ASN A 1154 47.04 0.56 38.80
C ASN A 1154 46.93 -0.97 38.82
N GLY A 1155 47.76 -1.68 38.05
CA GLY A 1155 47.76 -3.14 37.97
C GLY A 1155 46.77 -3.72 36.96
N ASN A 1156 46.07 -2.89 36.17
CA ASN A 1156 45.14 -3.35 35.15
C ASN A 1156 45.89 -3.76 33.90
N ARG A 1157 45.50 -4.89 33.31
CA ARG A 1157 46.07 -5.33 32.05
C ARG A 1157 45.44 -4.56 30.90
N TYR A 1158 46.25 -4.12 29.95
CA TYR A 1158 45.83 -3.35 28.79
C TYR A 1158 46.70 -3.64 27.56
N ARG A 1159 46.25 -3.18 26.39
CA ARG A 1159 47.05 -3.17 25.16
C ARG A 1159 46.97 -1.79 24.49
N PRO A 1160 48.10 -1.10 24.27
CA PRO A 1160 48.08 0.18 23.59
C PRO A 1160 47.95 0.06 22.07
N ILE A 1161 47.12 0.93 21.52
CA ILE A 1161 46.81 1.02 20.08
C ILE A 1161 47.75 2.04 19.43
N HIS A 1162 48.18 1.78 18.19
CA HIS A 1162 49.03 2.72 17.45
C HIS A 1162 48.20 3.92 16.97
N GLY A 1163 48.39 5.09 17.60
CA GLY A 1163 47.92 6.38 17.10
C GLY A 1163 46.76 7.04 17.86
N GLY A 1164 46.36 6.54 19.03
CA GLY A 1164 45.36 7.17 19.90
C GLY A 1164 45.68 7.00 21.40
N ASN A 1165 45.00 7.77 22.26
CA ASN A 1165 45.20 7.77 23.72
C ASN A 1165 44.36 6.72 24.47
N ASP A 1166 43.44 6.02 23.80
CA ASP A 1166 42.50 5.10 24.44
C ASP A 1166 43.01 3.66 24.42
N ASN A 1167 42.86 2.95 25.55
CA ASN A 1167 43.30 1.56 25.75
C ASN A 1167 42.12 0.72 26.26
N LEU A 1168 41.90 -0.48 25.71
CA LEU A 1168 41.04 -1.47 26.35
C LEU A 1168 41.78 -2.06 27.56
N THR A 1169 41.14 -2.00 28.72
CA THR A 1169 41.68 -2.43 30.01
C THR A 1169 40.77 -3.47 30.68
N THR A 1170 41.31 -4.21 31.63
CA THR A 1170 40.51 -5.11 32.49
C THR A 1170 39.50 -4.40 33.39
N ALA A 1171 39.47 -3.06 33.41
CA ALA A 1171 38.46 -2.29 34.16
C ALA A 1171 37.19 -1.98 33.33
N ASP A 1172 37.22 -2.24 32.02
CA ASP A 1172 36.13 -1.90 31.10
C ASP A 1172 35.02 -2.97 31.08
N TYR A 1173 35.29 -4.17 31.61
CA TYR A 1173 34.32 -5.25 31.74
C TYR A 1173 34.43 -5.98 33.07
N ASP A 1174 33.30 -6.48 33.55
CA ASP A 1174 33.16 -7.22 34.81
C ASP A 1174 32.97 -8.73 34.58
N PHE A 1175 32.41 -9.12 33.42
CA PHE A 1175 32.11 -10.52 33.07
C PHE A 1175 32.36 -10.82 31.59
N LYS A 1176 32.51 -12.12 31.26
CA LYS A 1176 32.60 -12.61 29.89
C LYS A 1176 31.39 -13.47 29.55
N VAL A 1177 30.87 -13.31 28.34
CA VAL A 1177 29.66 -14.01 27.89
C VAL A 1177 29.91 -14.69 26.54
N LEU A 1178 29.59 -15.98 26.45
CA LEU A 1178 29.43 -16.70 25.19
C LEU A 1178 27.94 -16.77 24.86
N GLU A 1179 27.52 -16.01 23.87
CA GLU A 1179 26.17 -16.03 23.32
C GLU A 1179 26.09 -16.99 22.14
N VAL A 1180 25.19 -17.96 22.21
CA VAL A 1180 24.95 -18.96 21.17
C VAL A 1180 23.59 -18.69 20.56
N VAL A 1181 23.56 -18.36 19.27
CA VAL A 1181 22.35 -17.95 18.56
C VAL A 1181 21.91 -19.05 17.60
N PHE A 1182 20.62 -19.38 17.60
CA PHE A 1182 20.01 -20.31 16.65
C PHE A 1182 19.23 -19.54 15.58
N PRO A 1183 19.33 -19.90 14.29
CA PRO A 1183 18.49 -19.33 13.25
C PRO A 1183 17.02 -19.71 13.46
N ASP A 1184 16.10 -18.88 12.94
CA ASP A 1184 14.67 -19.19 12.91
C ASP A 1184 14.43 -20.36 11.95
N THR A 1185 14.18 -21.55 12.51
CA THR A 1185 14.13 -22.80 11.75
C THR A 1185 13.01 -23.68 12.30
N PRO A 1186 12.13 -24.25 11.43
CA PRO A 1186 11.07 -25.14 11.87
C PRO A 1186 11.60 -26.29 12.72
N ILE A 1187 10.92 -26.59 13.84
CA ILE A 1187 11.33 -27.70 14.73
C ILE A 1187 11.00 -29.03 14.05
N THR A 1188 11.95 -29.55 13.30
CA THR A 1188 11.91 -30.93 12.77
C THR A 1188 12.30 -31.93 13.86
N ASN A 1189 11.98 -33.21 13.67
CA ASN A 1189 12.46 -34.29 14.54
C ASN A 1189 14.00 -34.29 14.71
N LYS A 1190 14.73 -33.81 13.69
CA LYS A 1190 16.19 -33.72 13.67
C LYS A 1190 16.71 -32.54 14.49
N VAL A 1191 16.00 -31.41 14.45
CA VAL A 1191 16.25 -30.22 15.28
C VAL A 1191 15.94 -30.54 16.75
N ALA A 1192 14.84 -31.25 17.03
CA ALA A 1192 14.46 -31.68 18.38
C ALA A 1192 15.51 -32.59 19.05
N GLU A 1193 16.10 -33.54 18.31
CA GLU A 1193 17.19 -34.40 18.81
C GLU A 1193 18.44 -33.57 19.16
N THR A 1194 18.75 -32.55 18.34
CA THR A 1194 19.91 -31.65 18.54
C THR A 1194 19.69 -30.72 19.74
N LEU A 1195 18.48 -30.21 19.94
CA LEU A 1195 18.09 -29.43 21.13
C LEU A 1195 18.20 -30.25 22.42
N ARG A 1196 17.84 -31.55 22.36
CA ARG A 1196 18.02 -32.48 23.48
C ARG A 1196 19.50 -32.70 23.82
N VAL A 1197 20.36 -32.80 22.80
CA VAL A 1197 21.82 -32.87 22.96
C VAL A 1197 22.41 -31.59 23.58
N LEU A 1198 21.90 -30.42 23.19
CA LEU A 1198 22.25 -29.12 23.78
C LEU A 1198 21.85 -29.03 25.25
N HIS A 1199 20.61 -29.43 25.58
CA HIS A 1199 20.10 -29.48 26.96
C HIS A 1199 20.98 -30.35 27.87
N ASP A 1200 21.34 -31.56 27.41
CA ASP A 1200 22.18 -32.50 28.16
C ASP A 1200 23.65 -32.01 28.27
N THR A 1201 24.09 -31.15 27.35
CA THR A 1201 25.43 -30.54 27.37
C THR A 1201 25.49 -29.29 28.26
N HIS A 1202 24.42 -28.49 28.29
CA HIS A 1202 24.29 -27.31 29.16
C HIS A 1202 24.41 -27.67 30.65
N ALA A 1203 23.84 -28.80 31.06
CA ALA A 1203 23.91 -29.29 32.45
C ALA A 1203 25.34 -29.59 32.94
N GLY A 1204 26.35 -29.62 32.06
CA GLY A 1204 27.77 -29.85 32.39
C GLY A 1204 28.71 -28.67 32.14
N LEU A 1205 28.23 -27.56 31.58
CA LEU A 1205 29.03 -26.37 31.24
C LEU A 1205 28.95 -25.34 32.38
N SER A 1206 29.50 -25.66 33.55
CA SER A 1206 29.74 -24.67 34.61
C SER A 1206 31.23 -24.45 34.76
N VAL A 1207 31.73 -23.32 34.28
CA VAL A 1207 33.14 -22.92 34.40
C VAL A 1207 33.22 -21.46 34.86
N HIS A 1208 34.23 -21.15 35.68
CA HIS A 1208 34.15 -20.17 36.76
C HIS A 1208 34.10 -18.69 36.35
N ASP A 1209 34.33 -18.31 35.09
CA ASP A 1209 34.41 -16.88 34.69
C ASP A 1209 33.78 -16.53 33.32
N VAL A 1210 33.07 -17.46 32.65
CA VAL A 1210 32.36 -17.20 31.37
C VAL A 1210 30.92 -17.69 31.46
N GLN A 1211 29.96 -16.78 31.28
CA GLN A 1211 28.54 -17.10 31.21
C GLN A 1211 28.17 -17.56 29.79
N VAL A 1212 27.47 -18.69 29.66
CA VAL A 1212 26.94 -19.14 28.35
C VAL A 1212 25.45 -18.80 28.29
N VAL A 1213 25.01 -18.15 27.22
CA VAL A 1213 23.62 -17.75 26.99
C VAL A 1213 23.17 -18.27 25.63
N PHE A 1214 21.98 -18.86 25.56
CA PHE A 1214 21.37 -19.33 24.31
C PHE A 1214 20.25 -18.38 23.89
N LYS A 1215 20.19 -18.02 22.61
CA LYS A 1215 19.14 -17.17 22.03
C LYS A 1215 18.64 -17.74 20.69
N ILE A 1216 17.40 -17.41 20.33
CA ILE A 1216 16.80 -17.73 19.04
C ILE A 1216 16.72 -16.41 18.25
N ALA A 1217 17.00 -16.44 16.94
CA ALA A 1217 17.04 -15.28 16.07
C ALA A 1217 15.65 -14.90 15.53
N LYS A 1218 14.71 -14.66 16.44
CA LYS A 1218 13.52 -13.81 16.36
C LYS A 1218 12.79 -13.93 17.69
#